data_AF-A0A971I591-F1
#
_entry.id   AF-A0A971I591-F1
#
_cell.length_a   1.000
_cell.length_b   1.000
_cell.length_c   1.000
_cell.angle_alpha   90.00
_cell.angle_beta   90.00
_cell.angle_gamma   90.00
#
_symmetry.space_group_name_H-M   'P 1'
#
loop_
_entity.id
_entity.type
_entity.pdbx_description
1 polymer ?
#
loop_
_entity_poly.entity_id
_entity_poly.type
_entity_poly.pdbx_seq_one_letter_code
_entity_poly.pdbx_strand_id
1 'polypeptide(L)'
;MKYGTTVLDDIGNAHPRKNLRLRERGVLEERLEEADKSERAAIRAELRALPKKADHPYEKDLQSVRDQEKKLLQGARERRQKFLSEIKDKDPKIRSWLLEAAESEERYRFYEKHLDLSYDFELEYKKHFDIADQLPAAAAERRALLDELDEAQADLKKAQTEDNSAAKAEFEEFRVQRIAERDAEKAKLKQMRHDGIISAKALANEQKMSDLAADEDIKSKKRSLPLAFAKDRVRNIRHKLKIDAARKEKLLNADISDQRRRTPIETNKRFPWISWLTILLPGLGQLIIGQRLKSIFFFLGSLYIYLIAIPYSLGYGNYRGDGIAGLLSLAEGGARLDRSIIFMIEGVIAVILLVLALLLYYFSFRDVHRNEKKEIKGIRLNNWFETRSSLKVDGFPFIVSAPAALVTIFIVILPIAVTILISFTNYDPTHQSKFVWQGLVNFKQIVAGQGIAGGPFWLITGWTIVWTLLATSLAIFIGFALALLVNQDRVLGKRFFRTIYLLPWAVPAFITIMFFSILFSPQGPLTIALNNLLGNTNPADMLNIKHTTWGTRAVLIMLQGWLGSSYIFLLCTGILQGISKDLYEAAEIDGATGFQQTRHITIPLLLYQTAPLMIGQYTFNFNNFSIIYLFNGGGPFEPSKYGNMAGTTDILISYIYKLTIQNQYQGIGSAITVVVSMFIMFVTWIGFSRTKSFKEEKL
;
A
#
# COMPACT_ATOMS: atom_id res chain seq x y z
N MET A 1 -19.16 32.74 4.56
CA MET A 1 -18.78 32.74 5.99
C MET A 1 -18.72 34.18 6.46
N LYS A 2 -19.19 34.42 7.69
CA LYS A 2 -19.09 35.70 8.38
C LYS A 2 -17.71 35.83 9.02
N TYR A 3 -17.25 37.04 9.31
CA TYR A 3 -16.07 37.23 10.14
C TYR A 3 -16.50 37.06 11.60
N GLY A 4 -15.86 36.15 12.31
CA GLY A 4 -15.94 36.11 13.78
C GLY A 4 -14.92 37.07 14.40
N THR A 5 -15.01 37.27 15.71
CA THR A 5 -14.06 38.05 16.51
C THR A 5 -12.73 37.34 16.72
N THR A 6 -12.71 36.01 16.51
CA THR A 6 -11.53 35.15 16.63
C THR A 6 -11.14 34.46 15.32
N VAL A 7 -9.91 33.97 15.28
CA VAL A 7 -9.32 33.11 14.24
C VAL A 7 -8.71 31.87 14.87
N LEU A 8 -8.69 30.76 14.15
CA LEU A 8 -8.14 29.50 14.62
C LEU A 8 -6.74 29.25 14.07
N ASP A 9 -5.85 28.72 14.91
CA ASP A 9 -4.59 28.13 14.45
C ASP A 9 -4.79 26.68 13.95
N ASP A 10 -3.75 26.03 13.41
CA ASP A 10 -3.86 24.67 12.85
C ASP A 10 -4.06 23.58 13.92
N ILE A 11 -3.81 23.92 15.20
CA ILE A 11 -4.00 23.02 16.36
C ILE A 11 -5.42 23.18 16.94
N GLY A 12 -6.13 24.24 16.56
CA GLY A 12 -7.52 24.51 16.95
C GLY A 12 -7.67 25.51 18.09
N ASN A 13 -6.59 26.21 18.49
CA ASN A 13 -6.70 27.27 19.48
C ASN A 13 -7.31 28.52 18.84
N ALA A 14 -8.21 29.17 19.57
CA ALA A 14 -8.83 30.42 19.16
C ALA A 14 -7.99 31.62 19.62
N HIS A 15 -7.73 32.54 18.70
CA HIS A 15 -6.96 33.75 18.91
C HIS A 15 -7.79 34.98 18.53
N PRO A 16 -7.74 36.09 19.30
CA PRO A 16 -8.47 37.31 18.97
C PRO A 16 -7.92 37.97 17.69
N ARG A 17 -8.77 38.52 16.83
CA ARG A 17 -8.27 39.21 15.62
C ARG A 17 -7.36 40.40 15.96
N LYS A 18 -6.20 40.46 15.33
CA LYS A 18 -5.26 41.60 15.34
C LYS A 18 -5.67 42.66 14.32
N ASN A 19 -6.28 42.25 13.21
CA ASN A 19 -6.85 43.17 12.24
C ASN A 19 -8.11 43.84 12.79
N LEU A 20 -7.94 45.07 13.30
CA LEU A 20 -9.01 45.85 13.93
C LEU A 20 -10.21 46.05 13.00
N ARG A 21 -9.97 46.32 11.70
CA ARG A 21 -11.07 46.50 10.72
C ARG A 21 -11.93 45.24 10.58
N LEU A 22 -11.30 44.07 10.53
CA LEU A 22 -12.01 42.79 10.46
C LEU A 22 -12.67 42.43 11.78
N ARG A 23 -12.05 42.80 12.91
CA ARG A 23 -12.59 42.59 14.26
C ARG A 23 -13.84 43.41 14.51
N GLU A 24 -13.82 44.72 14.24
CA GLU A 24 -14.98 45.61 14.35
C GLU A 24 -16.16 45.09 13.53
N ARG A 25 -15.87 44.68 12.29
CA ARG A 25 -16.88 44.05 11.45
C ARG A 25 -17.38 42.73 12.01
N GLY A 26 -16.50 41.92 12.59
CA GLY A 26 -16.87 40.65 13.21
C GLY A 26 -17.78 40.80 14.43
N VAL A 27 -17.51 41.79 15.29
CA VAL A 27 -18.38 42.14 16.43
C VAL A 27 -19.79 42.49 15.95
N LEU A 28 -19.91 43.28 14.88
CA LEU A 28 -21.22 43.63 14.32
C LEU A 28 -21.91 42.43 13.65
N GLU A 29 -21.16 41.50 13.03
CA GLU A 29 -21.72 40.29 12.43
C GLU A 29 -22.19 39.27 13.48
N GLU A 30 -21.49 39.15 14.61
CA GLU A 30 -21.90 38.34 15.77
C GLU A 30 -23.13 38.94 16.46
N ARG A 31 -23.12 40.26 16.74
CA ARG A 31 -24.31 40.99 17.26
C ARG A 31 -25.53 40.79 16.34
N LEU A 32 -25.33 40.80 15.02
CA LEU A 32 -26.42 40.60 14.07
C LEU A 32 -27.03 39.19 14.12
N GLU A 33 -26.27 38.17 14.54
CA GLU A 33 -26.78 36.80 14.71
C GLU A 33 -27.67 36.67 15.94
N GLU A 34 -27.24 37.27 17.05
CA GLU A 34 -27.94 37.25 18.34
C GLU A 34 -29.12 38.23 18.38
N ALA A 35 -29.13 39.25 17.53
CA ALA A 35 -30.12 40.32 17.51
C ALA A 35 -31.51 39.90 16.98
N ASP A 36 -32.53 40.46 17.64
CA ASP A 36 -33.95 40.37 17.28
C ASP A 36 -34.29 41.12 15.98
N LYS A 37 -35.47 40.83 15.41
CA LYS A 37 -35.91 41.40 14.11
C LYS A 37 -35.89 42.94 14.07
N SER A 38 -36.16 43.61 15.20
CA SER A 38 -36.15 45.07 15.34
C SER A 38 -34.73 45.66 15.29
N GLU A 39 -33.75 44.99 15.87
CA GLU A 39 -32.36 45.47 16.01
C GLU A 39 -31.51 45.22 14.76
N ARG A 40 -31.86 44.20 13.97
CA ARG A 40 -31.14 43.82 12.74
C ARG A 40 -31.04 44.95 11.72
N ALA A 41 -32.04 45.85 11.66
CA ALA A 41 -32.00 46.99 10.74
C ALA A 41 -30.94 48.01 11.16
N ALA A 42 -30.83 48.32 12.45
CA ALA A 42 -29.84 49.23 13.01
C ALA A 42 -28.42 48.66 12.86
N ILE A 43 -28.20 47.39 13.20
CA ILE A 43 -26.89 46.75 13.09
C ILE A 43 -26.42 46.68 11.62
N ARG A 44 -27.33 46.45 10.66
CA ARG A 44 -26.99 46.52 9.23
C ARG A 44 -26.63 47.93 8.76
N ALA A 45 -27.20 48.97 9.37
CA ALA A 45 -26.82 50.36 9.11
C ALA A 45 -25.42 50.66 9.65
N GLU A 46 -25.11 50.24 10.89
CA GLU A 46 -23.76 50.31 11.48
C GLU A 46 -22.72 49.61 10.58
N LEU A 47 -23.05 48.42 10.07
CA LEU A 47 -22.16 47.63 9.22
C LEU A 47 -21.88 48.28 7.85
N ARG A 48 -22.83 49.08 7.34
CA ARG A 48 -22.67 49.90 6.11
C ARG A 48 -21.91 51.20 6.37
N ALA A 49 -21.99 51.72 7.60
CA ALA A 49 -21.30 52.94 8.02
C ALA A 49 -19.81 52.73 8.33
N LEU A 50 -19.35 51.47 8.45
CA LEU A 50 -17.93 51.16 8.63
C LEU A 50 -17.07 51.79 7.53
N PRO A 51 -15.89 52.35 7.87
CA PRO A 51 -14.99 52.98 6.91
C PRO A 51 -14.63 52.03 5.75
N LYS A 52 -14.51 52.59 4.54
CA LYS A 52 -13.93 51.85 3.41
C LYS A 52 -12.49 51.46 3.76
N LYS A 53 -12.01 50.37 3.15
CA LYS A 53 -10.68 49.80 3.45
C LYS A 53 -9.55 50.84 3.40
N ALA A 54 -9.54 51.71 2.39
CA ALA A 54 -8.49 52.71 2.19
C ALA A 54 -8.46 53.80 3.29
N ASP A 55 -9.60 54.04 3.94
CA ASP A 55 -9.77 55.16 4.87
C ASP A 55 -9.62 54.74 6.34
N HIS A 56 -9.59 53.44 6.62
CA HIS A 56 -9.51 52.90 7.97
C HIS A 56 -8.14 53.13 8.62
N PRO A 57 -8.04 53.66 9.86
CA PRO A 57 -6.76 53.95 10.54
C PRO A 57 -5.79 52.77 10.56
N TYR A 58 -6.27 51.59 10.98
CA TYR A 58 -5.47 50.34 10.94
C TYR A 58 -4.82 50.03 9.58
N GLU A 59 -5.52 50.26 8.45
CA GLU A 59 -4.97 49.94 7.13
C GLU A 59 -3.89 50.97 6.73
N LYS A 60 -4.00 52.23 7.17
CA LYS A 60 -2.95 53.25 6.98
C LYS A 60 -1.71 52.91 7.82
N ASP A 61 -1.89 52.51 9.07
CA ASP A 61 -0.79 52.09 9.95
C ASP A 61 -0.09 50.85 9.38
N LEU A 62 -0.86 49.84 8.97
CA LEU A 62 -0.33 48.62 8.34
C LEU A 62 0.45 48.94 7.06
N GLN A 63 -0.07 49.84 6.22
CA GLN A 63 0.61 50.25 5.00
C GLN A 63 1.92 50.98 5.31
N SER A 64 1.94 51.86 6.32
CA SER A 64 3.15 52.59 6.71
C SER A 64 4.26 51.65 7.19
N VAL A 65 3.91 50.61 7.96
CA VAL A 65 4.87 49.59 8.44
C VAL A 65 5.35 48.73 7.26
N ARG A 66 4.48 48.37 6.31
CA ARG A 66 4.88 47.65 5.10
C ARG A 66 5.84 48.44 4.21
N ASP A 67 5.68 49.76 4.13
CA ASP A 67 6.62 50.61 3.41
C ASP A 67 7.98 50.68 4.12
N GLN A 68 8.01 50.67 5.46
CA GLN A 68 9.24 50.53 6.25
C GLN A 68 9.91 49.16 6.04
N GLU A 69 9.13 48.07 6.07
CA GLU A 69 9.59 46.71 5.77
C GLU A 69 10.22 46.63 4.37
N LYS A 70 9.59 47.24 3.36
CA LYS A 70 10.12 47.29 2.01
C LYS A 70 11.46 48.02 1.93
N LYS A 71 11.62 49.14 2.63
CA LYS A 71 12.90 49.86 2.74
C LYS A 71 13.97 49.01 3.43
N LEU A 72 13.60 48.29 4.49
CA LEU A 72 14.48 47.32 5.15
C LEU A 72 14.96 46.27 4.14
N LEU A 73 14.05 45.65 3.39
CA LEU A 73 14.39 44.61 2.43
C LEU A 73 15.22 45.12 1.22
N GLN A 74 15.01 46.37 0.79
CA GLN A 74 15.80 46.97 -0.30
C GLN A 74 17.28 47.12 0.06
N GLY A 75 17.58 47.57 1.29
CA GLY A 75 18.96 47.68 1.77
C GLY A 75 19.62 46.37 2.21
N ALA A 76 18.90 45.25 2.17
CA ALA A 76 19.39 43.97 2.68
C ALA A 76 20.62 43.44 1.92
N ARG A 77 20.74 43.73 0.61
CA ARG A 77 21.90 43.28 -0.20
C ARG A 77 23.22 43.91 0.24
N GLU A 78 23.20 45.22 0.52
CA GLU A 78 24.38 45.96 0.95
C GLU A 78 24.81 45.53 2.36
N ARG A 79 23.84 45.40 3.28
CA ARG A 79 24.11 44.91 4.65
C ARG A 79 24.60 43.46 4.66
N ARG A 80 24.05 42.61 3.79
CA ARG A 80 24.53 41.24 3.58
C ARG A 80 26.00 41.20 3.18
N GLN A 81 26.45 42.07 2.27
CA GLN A 81 27.87 42.16 1.90
C GLN A 81 28.73 42.61 3.08
N LYS A 82 28.25 43.58 3.87
CA LYS A 82 28.93 44.03 5.08
C LYS A 82 29.11 42.89 6.09
N PHE A 83 28.05 42.17 6.45
CA PHE A 83 28.14 41.01 7.35
C PHE A 83 29.08 39.92 6.82
N LEU A 84 29.05 39.66 5.51
CA LEU A 84 29.95 38.71 4.87
C LEU A 84 31.43 39.06 5.02
N SER A 85 31.76 40.35 5.09
CA SER A 85 33.12 40.85 5.32
C SER A 85 33.56 40.75 6.79
N GLU A 86 32.61 40.74 7.74
CA GLU A 86 32.88 40.63 9.18
C GLU A 86 33.09 39.17 9.63
N ILE A 87 32.52 38.20 8.91
CA ILE A 87 32.66 36.76 9.22
C ILE A 87 34.03 36.23 8.75
N LYS A 88 34.91 35.93 9.72
CA LYS A 88 36.29 35.45 9.49
C LYS A 88 36.45 33.93 9.34
N ASP A 89 35.36 33.15 9.48
CA ASP A 89 35.41 31.67 9.41
C ASP A 89 35.71 31.17 7.99
N LYS A 90 36.40 30.02 7.88
CA LYS A 90 36.78 29.41 6.59
C LYS A 90 35.75 28.39 6.10
N ASP A 91 34.95 27.77 6.99
CA ASP A 91 33.96 26.77 6.59
C ASP A 91 32.73 27.44 5.95
N PRO A 92 32.35 27.04 4.72
CA PRO A 92 31.28 27.71 3.99
C PRO A 92 29.91 27.56 4.67
N LYS A 93 29.70 26.49 5.45
CA LYS A 93 28.41 26.24 6.12
C LYS A 93 28.28 27.12 7.36
N ILE A 94 29.35 27.23 8.16
CA ILE A 94 29.41 28.15 9.30
C ILE A 94 29.15 29.59 8.81
N ARG A 95 29.82 30.01 7.73
CA ARG A 95 29.60 31.34 7.15
C ARG A 95 28.15 31.57 6.72
N SER A 96 27.53 30.57 6.09
CA SER A 96 26.14 30.64 5.67
C SER A 96 25.20 30.83 6.87
N TRP A 97 25.39 30.05 7.94
CA TRP A 97 24.54 30.13 9.13
C TRP A 97 24.71 31.42 9.91
N LEU A 98 25.95 31.90 10.08
CA LEU A 98 26.20 33.18 10.75
C LEU A 98 25.62 34.36 9.97
N LEU A 99 25.70 34.31 8.64
CA LEU A 99 25.09 35.33 7.79
C LEU A 99 23.57 35.33 7.91
N GLU A 100 22.96 34.14 7.87
CA GLU A 100 21.50 33.98 8.01
C GLU A 100 21.00 34.40 9.40
N ALA A 101 21.78 34.14 10.46
CA ALA A 101 21.51 34.60 11.81
C ALA A 101 21.55 36.13 11.91
N ALA A 102 22.60 36.77 11.36
CA ALA A 102 22.73 38.24 11.36
C ALA A 102 21.61 38.93 10.56
N GLU A 103 21.26 38.40 9.38
CA GLU A 103 20.12 38.90 8.60
C GLU A 103 18.79 38.72 9.35
N SER A 104 18.64 37.63 10.09
CA SER A 104 17.45 37.35 10.88
C SER A 104 17.36 38.22 12.12
N GLU A 105 18.50 38.61 12.71
CA GLU A 105 18.54 39.50 13.86
C GLU A 105 17.97 40.89 13.55
N GLU A 106 18.35 41.49 12.42
CA GLU A 106 17.77 42.75 11.98
C GLU A 106 16.25 42.65 11.78
N ARG A 107 15.80 41.52 11.23
CA ARG A 107 14.40 41.30 10.87
C ARG A 107 13.54 41.08 12.09
N TYR A 108 13.91 40.20 13.02
CA TYR A 108 13.07 39.97 14.19
C TYR A 108 12.98 41.25 15.05
N ARG A 109 14.07 42.04 15.19
CA ARG A 109 14.03 43.33 15.90
C ARG A 109 13.11 44.36 15.25
N PHE A 110 12.95 44.30 13.93
CA PHE A 110 11.96 45.11 13.21
C PHE A 110 10.53 44.64 13.54
N TYR A 111 10.25 43.34 13.42
CA TYR A 111 8.91 42.79 13.64
C TYR A 111 8.45 42.83 15.11
N GLU A 112 9.37 42.76 16.06
CA GLU A 112 9.11 42.87 17.49
C GLU A 112 8.32 44.14 17.85
N LYS A 113 8.56 45.25 17.13
CA LYS A 113 7.87 46.52 17.34
C LYS A 113 6.44 46.55 16.79
N HIS A 114 6.03 45.52 16.04
CA HIS A 114 4.80 45.50 15.26
C HIS A 114 3.99 44.21 15.45
N LEU A 115 4.23 43.46 16.53
CA LEU A 115 3.58 42.18 16.81
C LEU A 115 2.06 42.29 16.87
N ASP A 116 1.53 43.35 17.46
CA ASP A 116 0.08 43.54 17.64
C ASP A 116 -0.66 43.92 16.35
N LEU A 117 0.06 44.32 15.31
CA LEU A 117 -0.53 44.83 14.07
C LEU A 117 -0.99 43.70 13.13
N SER A 118 -0.29 42.56 13.13
CA SER A 118 -0.64 41.41 12.28
C SER A 118 -0.01 40.12 12.76
N TYR A 119 -0.75 39.02 12.62
CA TYR A 119 -0.19 37.68 12.82
C TYR A 119 0.89 37.31 11.79
N ASP A 120 0.93 37.96 10.63
CA ASP A 120 2.04 37.78 9.68
C ASP A 120 3.36 38.33 10.23
N PHE A 121 3.32 39.48 10.92
CA PHE A 121 4.50 40.04 11.59
C PHE A 121 4.91 39.24 12.80
N GLU A 122 3.95 38.74 13.59
CA GLU A 122 4.25 37.81 14.68
C GLU A 122 4.94 36.53 14.18
N LEU A 123 4.49 35.98 13.05
CA LEU A 123 5.11 34.79 12.47
C LEU A 123 6.53 35.07 11.99
N GLU A 124 6.75 36.18 11.28
CA GLU A 124 8.09 36.55 10.80
C GLU A 124 9.03 36.89 11.95
N TYR A 125 8.54 37.50 13.04
CA TYR A 125 9.29 37.64 14.30
C TYR A 125 9.74 36.28 14.84
N LYS A 126 8.80 35.37 15.13
CA LYS A 126 9.11 34.06 15.73
C LYS A 126 10.09 33.26 14.87
N LYS A 127 9.86 33.22 13.55
CA LYS A 127 10.72 32.55 12.59
C LYS A 127 12.14 33.11 12.61
N HIS A 128 12.29 34.43 12.54
CA HIS A 128 13.62 35.05 12.50
C HIS A 128 14.31 35.04 13.87
N PHE A 129 13.55 35.02 14.97
CA PHE A 129 14.07 34.79 16.31
C PHE A 129 14.69 33.39 16.43
N ASP A 130 13.95 32.33 16.07
CA ASP A 130 14.46 30.94 16.13
C ASP A 130 15.72 30.76 15.27
N ILE A 131 15.77 31.39 14.09
CA ILE A 131 16.95 31.37 13.21
C ILE A 131 18.15 32.07 13.88
N ALA A 132 17.94 33.27 14.42
CA ALA A 132 18.99 34.06 15.05
C ALA A 132 19.51 33.42 16.35
N ASP A 133 18.66 32.69 17.08
CA ASP A 133 19.01 32.00 18.33
C ASP A 133 19.75 30.67 18.07
N GLN A 134 19.21 29.81 17.19
CA GLN A 134 19.71 28.45 17.03
C GLN A 134 20.95 28.33 16.13
N LEU A 135 21.04 29.12 15.05
CA LEU A 135 22.12 28.98 14.06
C LEU A 135 23.53 29.32 14.59
N PRO A 136 23.73 30.33 15.45
CA PRO A 136 25.04 30.58 16.06
C PRO A 136 25.53 29.42 16.92
N ALA A 137 24.64 28.77 17.69
CA ALA A 137 24.97 27.59 18.47
C ALA A 137 25.34 26.40 17.57
N ALA A 138 24.59 26.18 16.47
CA ALA A 138 24.93 25.15 15.48
C ALA A 138 26.27 25.41 14.78
N ALA A 139 26.60 26.68 14.51
CA ALA A 139 27.89 27.08 13.97
C ALA A 139 29.04 26.81 14.95
N ALA A 140 28.87 27.10 16.24
CA ALA A 140 29.85 26.81 17.28
C ALA A 140 30.10 25.30 17.44
N GLU A 141 29.04 24.49 17.46
CA GLU A 141 29.14 23.02 17.52
C GLU A 141 29.86 22.45 16.30
N ARG A 142 29.55 22.95 15.10
CA ARG A 142 30.26 22.56 13.87
C ARG A 142 31.73 22.96 13.91
N ARG A 143 32.07 24.14 14.44
CA ARG A 143 33.46 24.57 14.61
C ARG A 143 34.21 23.63 15.55
N ALA A 144 33.62 23.32 16.71
CA ALA A 144 34.20 22.36 17.64
C ALA A 144 34.45 20.98 17.02
N LEU A 145 33.55 20.49 16.16
CA LEU A 145 33.75 19.24 15.42
C LEU A 145 34.85 19.34 14.35
N LEU A 146 35.07 20.50 13.74
CA LEU A 146 36.19 20.72 12.82
C LEU A 146 37.51 20.77 13.59
N ASP A 147 37.55 21.42 14.74
CA ASP A 147 38.73 21.45 15.61
C ASP A 147 39.05 20.03 16.11
N GLU A 148 38.04 19.26 16.56
CA GLU A 148 38.20 17.85 16.95
C GLU A 148 38.67 16.97 15.77
N LEU A 149 38.25 17.30 14.54
CA LEU A 149 38.70 16.59 13.34
C LEU A 149 40.18 16.86 13.07
N ASP A 150 40.64 18.10 13.24
CA ASP A 150 42.04 18.48 13.03
C ASP A 150 42.93 17.80 14.08
N GLU A 151 42.50 17.77 15.34
CA GLU A 151 43.17 17.00 16.40
C GLU A 151 43.21 15.50 16.08
N ALA A 152 42.09 14.90 15.70
CA ALA A 152 42.02 13.47 15.36
C ALA A 152 42.88 13.12 14.12
N GLN A 153 43.05 14.06 13.18
CA GLN A 153 43.95 13.91 12.04
C GLN A 153 45.42 13.98 12.46
N ALA A 154 45.76 14.87 13.40
CA ALA A 154 47.10 14.91 13.99
C ALA A 154 47.42 13.60 14.74
N ASP A 155 46.48 13.09 15.54
CA ASP A 155 46.60 11.80 16.24
C ASP A 155 46.75 10.63 15.26
N LEU A 156 45.98 10.62 14.17
CA LEU A 156 46.11 9.61 13.13
C LEU A 156 47.49 9.65 12.47
N LYS A 157 48.01 10.85 12.17
CA LYS A 157 49.35 11.02 11.59
C LYS A 157 50.42 10.54 12.56
N LYS A 158 50.30 10.86 13.85
CA LYS A 158 51.18 10.39 14.92
C LYS A 158 51.14 8.87 15.05
N ALA A 159 49.95 8.27 15.11
CA ALA A 159 49.76 6.82 15.18
C ALA A 159 50.24 6.08 13.92
N GLN A 160 50.33 6.73 12.76
CA GLN A 160 50.92 6.17 11.54
C GLN A 160 52.46 6.12 11.59
N THR A 161 53.09 7.05 12.31
CA THR A 161 54.54 7.16 12.43
C THR A 161 55.12 6.45 13.66
N GLU A 162 54.33 6.27 14.71
CA GLU A 162 54.75 5.59 15.94
C GLU A 162 54.88 4.08 15.75
N ASP A 163 55.88 3.49 16.41
CA ASP A 163 56.01 2.03 16.49
C ASP A 163 54.90 1.46 17.37
N ASN A 164 53.94 0.80 16.73
CA ASN A 164 52.81 0.14 17.36
C ASN A 164 53.01 -1.39 17.46
N SER A 165 54.24 -1.88 17.34
CA SER A 165 54.58 -3.31 17.39
C SER A 165 54.11 -3.97 18.70
N ALA A 166 54.34 -3.33 19.84
CA ALA A 166 53.93 -3.83 21.17
C ALA A 166 52.40 -3.96 21.30
N ALA A 167 51.64 -2.92 20.92
CA ALA A 167 50.17 -2.95 20.99
C ALA A 167 49.57 -3.99 20.01
N LYS A 168 50.20 -4.20 18.85
CA LYS A 168 49.82 -5.28 17.93
C LYS A 168 50.11 -6.66 18.52
N ALA A 169 51.26 -6.85 19.17
CA ALA A 169 51.60 -8.09 19.84
C ALA A 169 50.61 -8.40 20.98
N GLU A 170 50.26 -7.42 21.81
CA GLU A 170 49.26 -7.56 22.87
C GLU A 170 47.87 -7.92 22.31
N PHE A 171 47.47 -7.32 21.19
CA PHE A 171 46.21 -7.68 20.52
C PHE A 171 46.24 -9.12 19.97
N GLU A 172 47.35 -9.54 19.36
CA GLU A 172 47.50 -10.89 18.84
C GLU A 172 47.52 -11.93 19.98
N GLU A 173 48.18 -11.63 21.10
CA GLU A 173 48.16 -12.45 22.32
C GLU A 173 46.73 -12.57 22.87
N PHE A 174 46.02 -11.43 23.05
CA PHE A 174 44.62 -11.42 23.47
C PHE A 174 43.73 -12.23 22.52
N ARG A 175 43.92 -12.09 21.19
CA ARG A 175 43.15 -12.81 20.19
C ARG A 175 43.36 -14.31 20.31
N VAL A 176 44.62 -14.75 20.46
CA VAL A 176 44.96 -16.16 20.65
C VAL A 176 44.38 -16.69 21.95
N GLN A 177 44.52 -15.95 23.05
CA GLN A 177 43.97 -16.33 24.35
C GLN A 177 42.44 -16.46 24.30
N ARG A 178 41.74 -15.46 23.75
CA ARG A 178 40.27 -15.48 23.68
C ARG A 178 39.74 -16.59 22.78
N ILE A 179 40.45 -16.90 21.68
CA ILE A 179 40.14 -18.06 20.83
C ILE A 179 40.32 -19.37 21.62
N ALA A 180 41.41 -19.50 22.39
CA ALA A 180 41.65 -20.68 23.21
C ALA A 180 40.59 -20.85 24.32
N GLU A 181 40.19 -19.76 24.99
CA GLU A 181 39.10 -19.77 25.98
C GLU A 181 37.77 -20.20 25.36
N ARG A 182 37.41 -19.63 24.20
CA ARG A 182 36.23 -20.04 23.44
C ARG A 182 36.28 -21.52 23.08
N ASP A 183 37.43 -22.02 22.62
CA ASP A 183 37.57 -23.43 22.25
C ASP A 183 37.48 -24.35 23.48
N ALA A 184 37.99 -23.93 24.64
CA ALA A 184 37.82 -24.62 25.91
C ALA A 184 36.36 -24.60 26.40
N GLU A 185 35.65 -23.47 26.31
CA GLU A 185 34.21 -23.38 26.58
C GLU A 185 33.43 -24.35 25.70
N LYS A 186 33.73 -24.38 24.39
CA LYS A 186 33.09 -25.31 23.45
C LYS A 186 33.41 -26.77 23.75
N ALA A 187 34.63 -27.08 24.19
CA ALA A 187 35.00 -28.43 24.62
C ALA A 187 34.22 -28.85 25.88
N LYS A 188 34.10 -27.95 26.86
CA LYS A 188 33.29 -28.17 28.07
C LYS A 188 31.82 -28.38 27.71
N LEU A 189 31.26 -27.57 26.82
CA LEU A 189 29.88 -27.75 26.34
C LEU A 189 29.69 -29.10 25.62
N LYS A 190 30.67 -29.54 24.81
CA LYS A 190 30.64 -30.89 24.20
C LYS A 190 30.66 -31.99 25.25
N GLN A 191 31.46 -31.85 26.31
CA GLN A 191 31.51 -32.80 27.42
C GLN A 191 30.19 -32.81 28.21
N MET A 192 29.62 -31.65 28.55
CA MET A 192 28.30 -31.56 29.20
C MET A 192 27.18 -32.22 28.37
N ARG A 193 27.29 -32.20 27.03
CA ARG A 193 26.38 -32.93 26.15
C ARG A 193 26.63 -34.44 26.21
N HIS A 194 27.89 -34.86 26.21
CA HIS A 194 28.28 -36.27 26.38
C HIS A 194 27.76 -36.83 27.71
N ASP A 195 27.83 -36.04 28.78
CA ASP A 195 27.39 -36.40 30.13
C ASP A 195 25.86 -36.26 30.33
N GLY A 196 25.11 -35.92 29.26
CA GLY A 196 23.65 -35.84 29.27
C GLY A 196 23.07 -34.59 29.97
N ILE A 197 23.90 -33.64 30.38
CA ILE A 197 23.49 -32.43 31.12
C ILE A 197 22.75 -31.44 30.21
N ILE A 198 23.15 -31.33 28.93
CA ILE A 198 22.56 -30.39 27.97
C ILE A 198 22.10 -31.08 26.68
N SER A 199 21.00 -30.57 26.10
CA SER A 199 20.48 -31.08 24.82
C SER A 199 21.37 -30.71 23.62
N ALA A 200 21.25 -31.46 22.51
CA ALA A 200 21.96 -31.16 21.26
C ALA A 200 21.67 -29.75 20.71
N LYS A 201 20.45 -29.25 20.95
CA LYS A 201 20.04 -27.90 20.55
C LYS A 201 20.64 -26.83 21.46
N ALA A 202 20.68 -27.08 22.77
CA ALA A 202 21.35 -26.20 23.73
C ALA A 202 22.84 -26.09 23.39
N LEU A 203 23.53 -27.21 23.12
CA LEU A 203 24.93 -27.17 22.67
C LEU A 203 25.13 -26.27 21.44
N ALA A 204 24.30 -26.44 20.40
CA ALA A 204 24.44 -25.65 19.18
C ALA A 204 24.21 -24.15 19.41
N ASN A 205 23.25 -23.79 20.26
CA ASN A 205 22.97 -22.40 20.62
C ASN A 205 24.12 -21.80 21.45
N GLU A 206 24.58 -22.49 22.50
CA GLU A 206 25.64 -22.02 23.39
C GLU A 206 26.98 -21.87 22.65
N GLN A 207 27.30 -22.81 21.75
CA GLN A 207 28.49 -22.69 20.90
C GLN A 207 28.43 -21.45 20.00
N LYS A 208 27.25 -21.15 19.45
CA LYS A 208 27.03 -19.96 18.64
C LYS A 208 27.14 -18.66 19.47
N MET A 209 26.62 -18.67 20.70
CA MET A 209 26.74 -17.53 21.61
C MET A 209 28.20 -17.27 22.02
N SER A 210 28.94 -18.34 22.33
CA SER A 210 30.38 -18.26 22.61
C SER A 210 31.18 -17.75 21.40
N ASP A 211 30.84 -18.19 20.18
CA ASP A 211 31.43 -17.64 18.94
C ASP A 211 31.19 -16.13 18.78
N LEU A 212 29.95 -15.70 18.98
CA LEU A 212 29.58 -14.29 18.87
C LEU A 212 30.29 -13.42 19.92
N ALA A 213 30.31 -13.89 21.17
CA ALA A 213 30.97 -13.20 22.27
C ALA A 213 32.48 -13.03 22.00
N ALA A 214 33.18 -14.10 21.60
CA ALA A 214 34.59 -14.03 21.25
C ALA A 214 34.86 -13.09 20.07
N ASP A 215 34.02 -13.12 19.03
CA ASP A 215 34.11 -12.21 17.89
C ASP A 215 33.93 -10.73 18.29
N GLU A 216 33.00 -10.45 19.20
CA GLU A 216 32.76 -9.09 19.72
C GLU A 216 33.94 -8.61 20.57
N ASP A 217 34.45 -9.44 21.48
CA ASP A 217 35.61 -9.14 22.31
C ASP A 217 36.84 -8.82 21.46
N ILE A 218 37.12 -9.66 20.45
CA ILE A 218 38.25 -9.46 19.53
C ILE A 218 38.06 -8.17 18.72
N LYS A 219 36.86 -7.88 18.21
CA LYS A 219 36.58 -6.62 17.49
C LYS A 219 36.74 -5.41 18.40
N SER A 220 36.30 -5.50 19.65
CA SER A 220 36.44 -4.45 20.66
C SER A 220 37.91 -4.15 20.94
N LYS A 221 38.71 -5.16 21.26
CA LYS A 221 40.17 -5.01 21.47
C LYS A 221 40.90 -4.57 20.20
N LYS A 222 40.46 -4.98 19.01
CA LYS A 222 41.01 -4.48 17.74
C LYS A 222 40.80 -2.98 17.58
N ARG A 223 39.66 -2.46 18.03
CA ARG A 223 39.35 -1.01 17.98
C ARG A 223 40.15 -0.20 19.00
N SER A 224 40.67 -0.82 20.07
CA SER A 224 41.57 -0.13 21.01
C SER A 224 42.99 0.03 20.49
N LEU A 225 43.36 -0.63 19.38
CA LEU A 225 44.67 -0.41 18.74
C LEU A 225 44.82 1.06 18.32
N PRO A 226 45.95 1.74 18.63
CA PRO A 226 46.10 3.18 18.41
C PRO A 226 45.75 3.65 17.00
N LEU A 227 46.28 2.94 15.97
CA LEU A 227 45.99 3.25 14.57
C LEU A 227 44.52 3.00 14.18
N ALA A 228 43.93 1.90 14.67
CA ALA A 228 42.53 1.56 14.37
C ALA A 228 41.59 2.56 15.05
N PHE A 229 41.86 2.90 16.31
CA PHE A 229 41.17 3.90 17.10
C PHE A 229 41.20 5.27 16.44
N ALA A 230 42.40 5.77 16.09
CA ALA A 230 42.55 7.08 15.45
C ALA A 230 41.82 7.15 14.09
N LYS A 231 41.89 6.06 13.30
CA LYS A 231 41.16 5.96 12.02
C LYS A 231 39.64 5.95 12.20
N ASP A 232 39.15 5.24 13.22
CA ASP A 232 37.72 5.19 13.54
C ASP A 232 37.23 6.54 14.09
N ARG A 233 38.01 7.23 14.93
CA ARG A 233 37.70 8.58 15.42
C ARG A 233 37.53 9.58 14.27
N VAL A 234 38.49 9.66 13.35
CA VAL A 234 38.40 10.53 12.15
C VAL A 234 37.16 10.18 11.31
N ARG A 235 36.88 8.89 11.10
CA ARG A 235 35.71 8.44 10.34
C ARG A 235 34.40 8.86 10.99
N ASN A 236 34.29 8.70 12.31
CA ASN A 236 33.12 9.06 13.09
C ASN A 236 32.87 10.57 13.06
N ILE A 237 33.91 11.40 13.24
CA ILE A 237 33.79 12.86 13.19
C ILE A 237 33.38 13.33 11.78
N ARG A 238 33.98 12.79 10.71
CA ARG A 238 33.56 13.10 9.33
C ARG A 238 32.10 12.71 9.07
N HIS A 239 31.66 11.58 9.63
CA HIS A 239 30.26 11.15 9.53
C HIS A 239 29.32 12.12 10.24
N LYS A 240 29.65 12.52 11.48
CA LYS A 240 28.93 13.55 12.25
C LYS A 240 28.83 14.86 11.46
N LEU A 241 29.96 15.40 10.97
CA LEU A 241 30.01 16.63 10.16
C LEU A 241 29.14 16.59 8.90
N LYS A 242 28.95 15.41 8.30
CA LYS A 242 28.09 15.20 7.13
C LYS A 242 26.60 15.21 7.48
N ILE A 243 26.23 14.60 8.60
CA ILE A 243 24.82 14.39 8.99
C ILE A 243 24.28 15.53 9.84
N ASP A 244 25.05 16.03 10.79
CA ASP A 244 24.58 16.93 11.84
C ASP A 244 24.12 18.26 11.26
N ALA A 245 24.80 18.78 10.22
CA ALA A 245 24.35 20.00 9.56
C ALA A 245 22.94 19.85 8.95
N ALA A 246 22.69 18.77 8.21
CA ALA A 246 21.38 18.50 7.64
C ALA A 246 20.32 18.22 8.73
N ARG A 247 20.73 17.59 9.84
CA ARG A 247 19.85 17.33 10.99
C ARG A 247 19.44 18.63 11.68
N LYS A 248 20.37 19.55 11.94
CA LYS A 248 20.11 20.86 12.56
C LYS A 248 19.19 21.71 11.69
N GLU A 249 19.44 21.77 10.39
CA GLU A 249 18.54 22.48 9.47
C GLU A 249 17.14 21.87 9.43
N LYS A 250 17.05 20.54 9.50
CA LYS A 250 15.74 19.87 9.58
C LYS A 250 15.00 20.19 10.88
N LEU A 251 15.72 20.27 12.00
CA LEU A 251 15.16 20.63 13.31
C LEU A 251 14.67 22.08 13.31
N LEU A 252 15.50 23.02 12.85
CA LEU A 252 15.12 24.43 12.68
C LEU A 252 13.88 24.58 11.79
N ASN A 253 13.82 23.87 10.65
CA ASN A 253 12.63 23.90 9.79
C ASN A 253 11.39 23.27 10.46
N ALA A 254 11.57 22.31 11.36
CA ALA A 254 10.48 21.72 12.14
C ALA A 254 9.97 22.70 13.20
N ASP A 255 10.85 23.42 13.88
CA ASP A 255 10.47 24.44 14.87
C ASP A 255 9.75 25.61 14.18
N ILE A 256 10.29 26.13 13.07
CA ILE A 256 9.62 27.14 12.24
C ILE A 256 8.24 26.65 11.77
N SER A 257 8.14 25.37 11.39
CA SER A 257 6.86 24.76 11.03
C SER A 257 5.88 24.70 12.20
N ASP A 258 6.34 24.47 13.42
CA ASP A 258 5.49 24.47 14.62
C ASP A 258 5.00 25.89 14.93
N GLN A 259 5.87 26.90 14.84
CA GLN A 259 5.48 28.31 14.97
C GLN A 259 4.41 28.71 13.94
N ARG A 260 4.54 28.24 12.68
CA ARG A 260 3.54 28.46 11.64
C ARG A 260 2.19 27.84 11.96
N ARG A 261 2.17 26.67 12.61
CA ARG A 261 0.93 25.98 13.00
C ARG A 261 0.22 26.65 14.15
N ARG A 262 0.96 27.26 15.08
CA ARG A 262 0.44 27.99 16.24
C ARG A 262 0.09 29.45 15.96
N THR A 263 0.54 30.00 14.83
CA THR A 263 0.31 31.40 14.48
C THR A 263 -0.73 31.49 13.37
N PRO A 264 -1.94 32.01 13.63
CA PRO A 264 -3.01 32.07 12.63
C PRO A 264 -2.71 33.06 11.50
N ILE A 265 -3.60 33.13 10.50
CA ILE A 265 -3.60 34.11 9.42
C ILE A 265 -4.93 34.85 9.37
N GLU A 266 -4.91 36.12 8.99
CA GLU A 266 -6.12 36.90 8.80
C GLU A 266 -6.36 37.16 7.32
N THR A 267 -7.50 36.68 6.83
CA THR A 267 -7.89 36.86 5.43
C THR A 267 -9.18 37.65 5.31
N ASN A 268 -9.29 38.43 4.24
CA ASN A 268 -10.54 39.07 3.84
C ASN A 268 -11.46 38.09 3.08
N LYS A 269 -11.03 36.86 2.78
CA LYS A 269 -11.86 35.89 2.07
C LYS A 269 -13.06 35.46 2.92
N ARG A 270 -14.25 35.42 2.31
CA ARG A 270 -15.52 34.97 2.95
C ARG A 270 -16.06 33.68 2.37
N PHE A 271 -15.65 33.35 1.15
CA PHE A 271 -16.12 32.21 0.40
C PHE A 271 -14.94 31.65 -0.40
N PRO A 272 -14.81 30.32 -0.51
CA PRO A 272 -13.75 29.68 -1.26
C PRO A 272 -14.00 29.80 -2.77
N TRP A 273 -13.91 31.02 -3.32
CA TRP A 273 -14.25 31.27 -4.72
C TRP A 273 -13.17 30.80 -5.69
N ILE A 274 -11.90 30.69 -5.25
CA ILE A 274 -10.79 30.26 -6.13
C ILE A 274 -11.05 28.84 -6.60
N SER A 275 -11.47 27.94 -5.69
CA SER A 275 -11.81 26.55 -6.02
C SER A 275 -12.84 26.44 -7.14
N TRP A 276 -13.87 27.28 -7.13
CA TRP A 276 -14.91 27.30 -8.16
C TRP A 276 -14.42 27.92 -9.47
N LEU A 277 -13.63 29.00 -9.40
CA LEU A 277 -13.12 29.68 -10.59
C LEU A 277 -12.08 28.84 -11.35
N THR A 278 -11.30 28.02 -10.63
CA THR A 278 -10.22 27.23 -11.23
C THR A 278 -10.59 25.77 -11.48
N ILE A 279 -11.87 25.39 -11.42
CA ILE A 279 -12.30 23.99 -11.54
C ILE A 279 -11.89 23.36 -12.87
N LEU A 280 -11.92 24.12 -13.97
CA LEU A 280 -11.60 23.64 -15.31
C LEU A 280 -10.09 23.46 -15.55
N LEU A 281 -9.23 24.04 -14.70
CA LEU A 281 -7.78 23.98 -14.86
C LEU A 281 -7.14 23.48 -13.56
N PRO A 282 -7.13 22.16 -13.32
CA PRO A 282 -6.38 21.54 -12.24
C PRO A 282 -4.95 22.08 -12.17
N GLY A 283 -4.55 22.57 -11.00
CA GLY A 283 -3.25 23.16 -10.74
C GLY A 283 -3.25 24.69 -10.70
N LEU A 284 -4.17 25.37 -11.39
CA LEU A 284 -4.26 26.83 -11.35
C LEU A 284 -4.66 27.34 -9.96
N GLY A 285 -5.63 26.69 -9.31
CA GLY A 285 -6.06 27.05 -7.95
C GLY A 285 -4.95 26.89 -6.91
N GLN A 286 -4.18 25.81 -6.99
CA GLN A 286 -3.01 25.58 -6.13
C GLN A 286 -1.92 26.63 -6.36
N LEU A 287 -1.76 27.11 -7.60
CA LEU A 287 -0.81 28.17 -7.93
C LEU A 287 -1.20 29.49 -7.26
N ILE A 288 -2.48 29.89 -7.40
CA ILE A 288 -3.02 31.14 -6.84
C ILE A 288 -2.91 31.15 -5.31
N ILE A 289 -3.11 29.99 -4.68
CA ILE A 289 -3.02 29.81 -3.23
C ILE A 289 -1.56 29.71 -2.73
N GLY A 290 -0.58 29.63 -3.64
CA GLY A 290 0.85 29.62 -3.31
C GLY A 290 1.48 28.23 -3.14
N GLN A 291 0.74 27.15 -3.39
CA GLN A 291 1.23 25.76 -3.33
C GLN A 291 1.84 25.32 -4.67
N ARG A 292 2.99 25.92 -5.04
CA ARG A 292 3.63 25.75 -6.37
C ARG A 292 3.92 24.30 -6.77
N LEU A 293 4.45 23.48 -5.87
CA LEU A 293 4.80 22.09 -6.23
C LEU A 293 3.55 21.24 -6.49
N LYS A 294 2.50 21.38 -5.67
CA LYS A 294 1.21 20.72 -5.93
C LYS A 294 0.58 21.20 -7.24
N SER A 295 0.72 22.50 -7.54
CA SER A 295 0.26 23.07 -8.80
C SER A 295 0.87 22.36 -10.01
N ILE A 296 2.18 22.09 -10.00
CA ILE A 296 2.86 21.37 -11.08
C ILE A 296 2.26 19.96 -11.27
N PHE A 297 2.05 19.20 -10.19
CA PHE A 297 1.46 17.87 -10.29
C PHE A 297 0.05 17.88 -10.89
N PHE A 298 -0.81 18.79 -10.44
CA PHE A 298 -2.15 18.91 -11.00
C PHE A 298 -2.15 19.49 -12.42
N PHE A 299 -1.17 20.32 -12.78
CA PHE A 299 -1.00 20.83 -14.14
C PHE A 299 -0.64 19.70 -15.12
N LEU A 300 0.20 18.75 -14.73
CA LEU A 300 0.41 17.52 -15.51
C LEU A 300 -0.91 16.75 -15.70
N GLY A 301 -1.76 16.73 -14.67
CA GLY A 301 -3.12 16.22 -14.77
C GLY A 301 -3.97 16.97 -15.80
N SER A 302 -3.88 18.30 -15.86
CA SER A 302 -4.55 19.11 -16.89
C SER A 302 -4.08 18.76 -18.30
N LEU A 303 -2.76 18.58 -18.51
CA LEU A 303 -2.23 18.14 -19.80
C LEU A 303 -2.81 16.78 -20.20
N TYR A 304 -2.86 15.83 -19.27
CA TYR A 304 -3.51 14.54 -19.51
C TYR A 304 -4.99 14.69 -19.92
N ILE A 305 -5.74 15.53 -19.21
CA ILE A 305 -7.18 15.73 -19.50
C ILE A 305 -7.40 16.26 -20.91
N TYR A 306 -6.69 17.34 -21.27
CA TYR A 306 -6.94 18.07 -22.51
C TYR A 306 -6.21 17.52 -23.73
N LEU A 307 -5.05 16.87 -23.55
CA LEU A 307 -4.29 16.31 -24.66
C LEU A 307 -4.56 14.83 -24.91
N ILE A 308 -5.07 14.09 -23.91
CA ILE A 308 -5.25 12.64 -24.00
C ILE A 308 -6.71 12.26 -23.75
N ALA A 309 -7.26 12.52 -22.56
CA ALA A 309 -8.56 11.97 -22.17
C ALA A 309 -9.72 12.50 -23.04
N ILE A 310 -9.83 13.82 -23.21
CA ILE A 310 -10.89 14.43 -24.02
C ILE A 310 -10.74 14.08 -25.50
N PRO A 311 -9.57 14.30 -26.16
CA PRO A 311 -9.42 13.97 -27.58
C PRO A 311 -9.70 12.50 -27.89
N TYR A 312 -9.15 11.57 -27.10
CA TYR A 312 -9.39 10.14 -27.28
C TYR A 312 -10.86 9.77 -27.10
N SER A 313 -11.56 10.42 -26.16
CA SER A 313 -12.99 10.18 -25.96
C SER A 313 -13.87 10.66 -27.13
N LEU A 314 -13.38 11.64 -27.89
CA LEU A 314 -14.00 12.16 -29.10
C LEU A 314 -13.57 11.39 -30.37
N GLY A 315 -12.74 10.34 -30.25
CA GLY A 315 -12.27 9.54 -31.38
C GLY A 315 -10.90 9.94 -31.94
N TYR A 316 -10.24 10.96 -31.40
CA TYR A 316 -8.91 11.37 -31.86
C TYR A 316 -7.81 10.51 -31.23
N GLY A 317 -7.02 9.84 -32.08
CA GLY A 317 -5.97 8.92 -31.63
C GLY A 317 -6.46 7.48 -31.42
N ASN A 318 -7.73 7.22 -31.68
CA ASN A 318 -8.30 5.89 -31.80
C ASN A 318 -7.79 5.19 -33.07
N TYR A 319 -7.68 3.87 -33.05
CA TYR A 319 -7.26 3.10 -34.21
C TYR A 319 -8.37 3.07 -35.28
N ARG A 320 -9.61 2.75 -34.88
CA ARG A 320 -10.78 2.66 -35.78
C ARG A 320 -12.12 2.99 -35.12
N GLY A 321 -12.21 3.07 -33.81
CA GLY A 321 -13.44 3.38 -33.09
C GLY A 321 -13.64 4.88 -32.90
N ASP A 322 -14.91 5.28 -32.77
CA ASP A 322 -15.30 6.69 -32.59
C ASP A 322 -15.31 7.12 -31.11
N GLY A 323 -14.27 6.75 -30.36
CA GLY A 323 -14.19 7.02 -28.92
C GLY A 323 -15.40 6.47 -28.17
N ILE A 324 -16.08 7.32 -27.39
CA ILE A 324 -17.28 6.93 -26.63
C ILE A 324 -18.47 6.63 -27.55
N ALA A 325 -18.59 7.33 -28.68
CA ALA A 325 -19.68 7.09 -29.62
C ALA A 325 -19.61 5.66 -30.20
N GLY A 326 -18.40 5.14 -30.37
CA GLY A 326 -18.18 3.76 -30.82
C GLY A 326 -18.75 2.70 -29.88
N LEU A 327 -18.85 2.99 -28.57
CA LEU A 327 -19.48 2.09 -27.60
C LEU A 327 -20.99 1.96 -27.83
N LEU A 328 -21.63 3.01 -28.32
CA LEU A 328 -23.06 3.00 -28.63
C LEU A 328 -23.34 2.32 -29.96
N SER A 329 -22.56 2.66 -31.00
CA SER A 329 -22.79 2.17 -32.36
C SER A 329 -22.30 0.74 -32.60
N LEU A 330 -21.26 0.28 -31.90
CA LEU A 330 -20.61 -1.03 -32.14
C LEU A 330 -20.30 -1.31 -33.62
N ALA A 331 -19.94 -0.27 -34.38
CA ALA A 331 -19.72 -0.32 -35.83
C ALA A 331 -20.94 -0.72 -36.68
N GLU A 332 -22.15 -0.53 -36.17
CA GLU A 332 -23.40 -0.69 -36.92
C GLU A 332 -23.41 0.30 -38.11
N GLY A 333 -23.68 -0.22 -39.31
CA GLY A 333 -23.59 0.58 -40.55
C GLY A 333 -22.18 0.97 -41.00
N GLY A 334 -21.13 0.60 -40.26
CA GLY A 334 -19.73 0.88 -40.59
C GLY A 334 -19.17 0.05 -41.75
N ALA A 335 -17.90 0.28 -42.11
CA ALA A 335 -17.21 -0.40 -43.20
C ALA A 335 -17.12 -1.93 -42.97
N ARG A 336 -16.84 -2.68 -44.04
CA ARG A 336 -16.75 -4.16 -43.99
C ARG A 336 -15.60 -4.66 -43.09
N LEU A 337 -14.55 -3.86 -42.95
CA LEU A 337 -13.37 -4.20 -42.13
C LEU A 337 -13.53 -3.80 -40.65
N ASP A 338 -14.63 -3.14 -40.29
CA ASP A 338 -14.88 -2.70 -38.92
C ASP A 338 -15.38 -3.87 -38.08
N ARG A 339 -14.79 -3.99 -36.88
CA ARG A 339 -15.11 -5.04 -35.92
C ARG A 339 -15.69 -4.41 -34.66
N SER A 340 -16.88 -4.86 -34.26
CA SER A 340 -17.60 -4.33 -33.08
C SER A 340 -16.78 -4.41 -31.79
N ILE A 341 -15.91 -5.42 -31.66
CA ILE A 341 -15.03 -5.58 -30.49
C ILE A 341 -14.02 -4.44 -30.34
N ILE A 342 -13.50 -3.88 -31.44
CA ILE A 342 -12.53 -2.77 -31.40
C ILE A 342 -13.22 -1.52 -30.87
N PHE A 343 -14.41 -1.22 -31.40
CA PHE A 343 -15.23 -0.08 -30.99
C PHE A 343 -15.62 -0.16 -29.52
N MET A 344 -15.95 -1.36 -29.03
CA MET A 344 -16.22 -1.59 -27.61
C MET A 344 -14.98 -1.34 -26.73
N ILE A 345 -13.83 -1.94 -27.08
CA ILE A 345 -12.61 -1.79 -26.29
C ILE A 345 -12.18 -0.32 -26.22
N GLU A 346 -12.13 0.37 -27.35
CA GLU A 346 -11.73 1.78 -27.40
C GLU A 346 -12.74 2.70 -26.69
N GLY A 347 -14.03 2.40 -26.78
CA GLY A 347 -15.06 3.09 -26.02
C GLY A 347 -14.90 2.90 -24.51
N VAL A 348 -14.57 1.69 -24.04
CA VAL A 348 -14.30 1.45 -22.62
C VAL A 348 -13.03 2.17 -22.16
N ILE A 349 -11.97 2.18 -22.96
CA ILE A 349 -10.75 2.95 -22.68
C ILE A 349 -11.10 4.43 -22.53
N ALA A 350 -11.89 4.98 -23.45
CA ALA A 350 -12.34 6.38 -23.38
C ALA A 350 -13.10 6.68 -22.08
N VAL A 351 -14.05 5.81 -21.67
CA VAL A 351 -14.76 5.95 -20.39
C VAL A 351 -13.80 5.93 -19.21
N ILE A 352 -12.84 5.01 -19.17
CA ILE A 352 -11.83 4.93 -18.09
C ILE A 352 -11.01 6.22 -18.04
N LEU A 353 -10.56 6.72 -19.19
CA LEU A 353 -9.79 7.97 -19.25
C LEU A 353 -10.61 9.17 -18.76
N LEU A 354 -11.89 9.26 -19.11
CA LEU A 354 -12.77 10.32 -18.59
C LEU A 354 -13.02 10.19 -17.08
N VAL A 355 -13.19 8.97 -16.56
CA VAL A 355 -13.36 8.77 -15.11
C VAL A 355 -12.10 9.23 -14.37
N LEU A 356 -10.91 8.91 -14.88
CA LEU A 356 -9.64 9.42 -14.32
C LEU A 356 -9.55 10.95 -14.41
N ALA A 357 -9.98 11.55 -15.52
CA ALA A 357 -10.07 13.00 -15.67
C ALA A 357 -11.00 13.63 -14.63
N LEU A 358 -12.20 13.05 -14.42
CA LEU A 358 -13.16 13.50 -13.41
C LEU A 358 -12.61 13.37 -11.98
N LEU A 359 -11.89 12.29 -11.69
CA LEU A 359 -11.21 12.12 -10.40
C LEU A 359 -10.14 13.18 -10.18
N LEU A 360 -9.33 13.51 -11.21
CA LEU A 360 -8.33 14.58 -11.13
C LEU A 360 -8.99 15.96 -10.90
N TYR A 361 -10.09 16.27 -11.60
CA TYR A 361 -10.89 17.46 -11.34
C TYR A 361 -11.38 17.50 -9.89
N TYR A 362 -11.99 16.41 -9.41
CA TYR A 362 -12.50 16.31 -8.04
C TYR A 362 -11.40 16.49 -6.99
N PHE A 363 -10.26 15.80 -7.12
CA PHE A 363 -9.16 15.91 -6.16
C PHE A 363 -8.51 17.29 -6.17
N SER A 364 -8.34 17.89 -7.36
CA SER A 364 -7.80 19.25 -7.46
C SER A 364 -8.74 20.28 -6.82
N PHE A 365 -10.03 20.22 -7.16
CA PHE A 365 -11.06 21.07 -6.56
C PHE A 365 -11.13 20.89 -5.05
N ARG A 366 -11.18 19.65 -4.56
CA ARG A 366 -11.26 19.33 -3.13
C ARG A 366 -10.05 19.85 -2.35
N ASP A 367 -8.84 19.76 -2.89
CA ASP A 367 -7.62 20.29 -2.24
C ASP A 367 -7.69 21.82 -2.13
N VAL A 368 -7.97 22.53 -3.23
CA VAL A 368 -8.11 24.00 -3.23
C VAL A 368 -9.23 24.44 -2.29
N HIS A 369 -10.39 23.80 -2.37
CA HIS A 369 -11.56 24.13 -1.56
C HIS A 369 -11.32 23.91 -0.06
N ARG A 370 -10.65 22.81 0.32
CA ARG A 370 -10.27 22.54 1.71
C ARG A 370 -9.28 23.58 2.23
N ASN A 371 -8.30 23.95 1.41
CA ASN A 371 -7.28 24.94 1.76
C ASN A 371 -7.87 26.35 1.91
N GLU A 372 -8.76 26.77 1.01
CA GLU A 372 -9.47 28.05 1.18
C GLU A 372 -10.36 28.05 2.43
N LYS A 373 -11.05 26.95 2.74
CA LYS A 373 -11.83 26.85 3.99
C LYS A 373 -10.94 26.95 5.23
N LYS A 374 -9.74 26.35 5.21
CA LYS A 374 -8.74 26.50 6.28
C LYS A 374 -8.33 27.97 6.41
N GLU A 375 -7.97 28.61 5.31
CA GLU A 375 -7.55 30.02 5.29
C GLU A 375 -8.64 30.95 5.84
N ILE A 376 -9.92 30.73 5.48
CA ILE A 376 -11.05 31.54 5.98
C ILE A 376 -11.23 31.41 7.50
N LYS A 377 -10.95 30.22 8.07
CA LYS A 377 -10.95 30.00 9.53
C LYS A 377 -9.76 30.63 10.24
N GLY A 378 -8.76 31.08 9.47
CA GLY A 378 -7.50 31.63 9.97
C GLY A 378 -6.36 30.62 10.09
N ILE A 379 -6.54 29.42 9.55
CA ILE A 379 -5.52 28.37 9.56
C ILE A 379 -4.54 28.62 8.40
N ARG A 380 -3.25 28.68 8.71
CA ARG A 380 -2.19 28.81 7.70
C ARG A 380 -2.08 27.56 6.84
N LEU A 381 -1.75 27.78 5.57
CA LEU A 381 -1.55 26.69 4.64
C LEU A 381 -0.19 26.03 4.83
N ASN A 382 -0.20 24.71 4.71
CA ASN A 382 1.00 23.90 4.83
C ASN A 382 2.04 24.34 3.79
N ASN A 383 3.26 24.58 4.25
CA ASN A 383 4.38 24.84 3.35
C ASN A 383 4.86 23.52 2.70
N TRP A 384 5.90 23.60 1.87
CA TRP A 384 6.47 22.41 1.22
C TRP A 384 7.06 21.42 2.23
N PHE A 385 7.74 21.90 3.27
CA PHE A 385 8.33 21.05 4.30
C PHE A 385 7.26 20.22 5.03
N GLU A 386 6.19 20.87 5.47
CA GLU A 386 5.02 20.26 6.11
C GLU A 386 4.32 19.26 5.18
N THR A 387 4.11 19.66 3.92
CA THR A 387 3.49 18.79 2.91
C THR A 387 4.34 17.55 2.68
N ARG A 388 5.66 17.71 2.50
CA ARG A 388 6.59 16.59 2.30
C ARG A 388 6.66 15.69 3.53
N SER A 389 6.59 16.25 4.73
CA SER A 389 6.59 15.49 5.98
C SER A 389 5.32 14.64 6.10
N SER A 390 4.15 15.24 5.89
CA SER A 390 2.87 14.50 5.92
C SER A 390 2.79 13.45 4.81
N LEU A 391 3.29 13.73 3.60
CA LEU A 391 3.36 12.73 2.53
C LEU A 391 4.26 11.53 2.87
N LYS A 392 5.30 11.71 3.68
CA LYS A 392 6.16 10.60 4.11
C LYS A 392 5.57 9.76 5.23
N VAL A 393 4.77 10.37 6.10
CA VAL A 393 4.17 9.68 7.25
C VAL A 393 2.83 9.07 6.85
N ASP A 394 1.90 9.90 6.38
CA ASP A 394 0.52 9.49 6.09
C ASP A 394 0.33 9.11 4.61
N GLY A 395 1.03 9.79 3.71
CA GLY A 395 0.85 9.65 2.25
C GLY A 395 1.65 8.52 1.61
N PHE A 396 2.62 7.92 2.32
CA PHE A 396 3.57 6.98 1.74
C PHE A 396 2.91 5.74 1.13
N PRO A 397 1.94 5.08 1.80
CA PRO A 397 1.25 3.93 1.22
C PRO A 397 0.57 4.26 -0.11
N PHE A 398 -0.10 5.42 -0.20
CA PHE A 398 -0.81 5.82 -1.41
C PHE A 398 0.13 6.14 -2.57
N ILE A 399 1.26 6.80 -2.31
CA ILE A 399 2.24 7.14 -3.36
C ILE A 399 2.86 5.86 -3.93
N VAL A 400 3.26 4.93 -3.07
CA VAL A 400 3.90 3.68 -3.51
C VAL A 400 2.91 2.78 -4.24
N SER A 401 1.63 2.78 -3.82
CA SER A 401 0.58 2.00 -4.49
C SER A 401 0.03 2.64 -5.76
N ALA A 402 0.19 3.94 -5.99
CA ALA A 402 -0.42 4.64 -7.13
C ALA A 402 -0.02 4.07 -8.51
N PRO A 403 1.27 3.78 -8.81
CA PRO A 403 1.64 3.18 -10.09
C PRO A 403 1.03 1.79 -10.29
N ALA A 404 1.05 0.95 -9.25
CA ALA A 404 0.46 -0.37 -9.29
C ALA A 404 -1.06 -0.30 -9.50
N ALA A 405 -1.75 0.63 -8.83
CA ALA A 405 -3.18 0.87 -9.00
C ALA A 405 -3.51 1.31 -10.43
N LEU A 406 -2.72 2.22 -11.02
CA LEU A 406 -2.91 2.66 -12.41
C LEU A 406 -2.78 1.50 -13.39
N VAL A 407 -1.72 0.69 -13.27
CA VAL A 407 -1.52 -0.49 -14.11
C VAL A 407 -2.67 -1.50 -13.92
N THR A 408 -3.11 -1.70 -12.67
CA THR A 408 -4.23 -2.59 -12.34
C THR A 408 -5.54 -2.14 -12.99
N ILE A 409 -5.82 -0.83 -13.03
CA ILE A 409 -7.01 -0.29 -13.71
C ILE A 409 -7.03 -0.74 -15.18
N PHE A 410 -5.93 -0.60 -15.92
CA PHE A 410 -5.90 -0.97 -17.34
C PHE A 410 -5.82 -2.48 -17.59
N ILE A 411 -5.05 -3.22 -16.77
CA ILE A 411 -4.88 -4.67 -17.00
C ILE A 411 -6.09 -5.48 -16.51
N VAL A 412 -6.76 -5.03 -15.45
CA VAL A 412 -7.83 -5.79 -14.79
C VAL A 412 -9.21 -5.22 -15.11
N ILE A 413 -9.42 -3.90 -14.95
CA ILE A 413 -10.76 -3.32 -15.09
C ILE A 413 -11.20 -3.31 -16.55
N LEU A 414 -10.29 -3.02 -17.50
CA LEU A 414 -10.65 -2.98 -18.93
C LEU A 414 -11.20 -4.33 -19.45
N PRO A 415 -10.53 -5.49 -19.27
CA PRO A 415 -11.10 -6.77 -19.69
C PRO A 415 -12.40 -7.13 -18.97
N ILE A 416 -12.52 -6.79 -17.68
CA ILE A 416 -13.76 -7.02 -16.91
C ILE A 416 -14.92 -6.22 -17.50
N ALA A 417 -14.72 -4.92 -17.74
CA ALA A 417 -15.73 -4.05 -18.32
C ALA A 417 -16.13 -4.54 -19.72
N VAL A 418 -15.17 -4.89 -20.58
CA VAL A 418 -15.46 -5.45 -21.91
C VAL A 418 -16.24 -6.77 -21.81
N THR A 419 -15.87 -7.68 -20.91
CA THR A 419 -16.60 -8.94 -20.69
C THR A 419 -18.04 -8.68 -20.23
N ILE A 420 -18.24 -7.73 -19.31
CA ILE A 420 -19.58 -7.30 -18.89
C ILE A 420 -20.35 -6.76 -20.08
N LEU A 421 -19.77 -5.91 -20.92
CA LEU A 421 -20.45 -5.36 -22.08
C LEU A 421 -20.80 -6.43 -23.13
N ILE A 422 -19.88 -7.36 -23.44
CA ILE A 422 -20.15 -8.50 -24.35
C ILE A 422 -21.33 -9.34 -23.85
N SER A 423 -21.55 -9.44 -22.54
CA SER A 423 -22.69 -10.20 -22.01
C SER A 423 -24.07 -9.67 -22.47
N PHE A 424 -24.15 -8.40 -22.88
CA PHE A 424 -25.38 -7.77 -23.38
C PHE A 424 -25.47 -7.75 -24.92
N THR A 425 -24.57 -8.43 -25.64
CA THR A 425 -24.55 -8.47 -27.10
C THR A 425 -24.87 -9.85 -27.66
N ASN A 426 -25.19 -9.91 -28.96
CA ASN A 426 -25.42 -11.15 -29.71
C ASN A 426 -24.11 -11.76 -30.24
N TYR A 427 -22.98 -11.60 -29.53
CA TYR A 427 -21.66 -12.07 -29.99
C TYR A 427 -21.58 -13.61 -29.99
N ASP A 428 -22.03 -14.22 -31.08
CA ASP A 428 -22.14 -15.66 -31.29
C ASP A 428 -21.40 -16.10 -32.57
N PRO A 429 -21.36 -17.40 -32.93
CA PRO A 429 -20.65 -17.89 -34.11
C PRO A 429 -21.09 -17.26 -35.44
N THR A 430 -22.33 -16.76 -35.52
CA THR A 430 -22.86 -16.10 -36.71
C THR A 430 -22.52 -14.60 -36.75
N HIS A 431 -22.25 -14.00 -35.60
CA HIS A 431 -21.97 -12.56 -35.41
C HIS A 431 -20.51 -12.29 -34.97
N GLN A 432 -19.53 -13.05 -35.49
CA GLN A 432 -18.13 -12.95 -35.03
C GLN A 432 -17.44 -11.62 -35.34
N SER A 433 -17.79 -10.98 -36.44
CA SER A 433 -17.17 -9.70 -36.86
C SER A 433 -18.00 -8.50 -36.44
N LYS A 434 -19.32 -8.59 -36.56
CA LYS A 434 -20.27 -7.52 -36.24
C LYS A 434 -21.37 -8.07 -35.34
N PHE A 435 -21.38 -7.59 -34.10
CA PHE A 435 -22.41 -7.89 -33.10
C PHE A 435 -23.04 -6.59 -32.63
N VAL A 436 -24.28 -6.67 -32.19
CA VAL A 436 -25.11 -5.55 -31.73
C VAL A 436 -25.56 -5.76 -30.30
N TRP A 437 -26.03 -4.68 -29.68
CA TRP A 437 -26.69 -4.75 -28.37
C TRP A 437 -28.00 -5.52 -28.48
N GLN A 438 -28.16 -6.56 -27.66
CA GLN A 438 -29.41 -7.33 -27.55
C GLN A 438 -30.03 -7.25 -26.15
N GLY A 439 -29.44 -6.47 -25.24
CA GLY A 439 -29.89 -6.31 -23.87
C GLY A 439 -29.75 -7.61 -23.05
N LEU A 440 -30.80 -8.01 -22.35
CA LEU A 440 -30.76 -9.08 -21.35
C LEU A 440 -31.03 -10.50 -21.90
N VAL A 441 -31.01 -10.71 -23.22
CA VAL A 441 -31.39 -11.99 -23.85
C VAL A 441 -30.53 -13.15 -23.35
N ASN A 442 -29.21 -13.00 -23.29
CA ASN A 442 -28.30 -14.04 -22.78
C ASN A 442 -28.63 -14.43 -21.34
N PHE A 443 -28.92 -13.45 -20.48
CA PHE A 443 -29.29 -13.69 -19.08
C PHE A 443 -30.62 -14.43 -18.95
N LYS A 444 -31.62 -14.08 -19.76
CA LYS A 444 -32.91 -14.79 -19.79
C LYS A 444 -32.74 -16.25 -20.20
N GLN A 445 -31.89 -16.56 -21.18
CA GLN A 445 -31.62 -17.93 -21.61
C GLN A 445 -30.98 -18.78 -20.49
N ILE A 446 -30.04 -18.20 -19.74
CA ILE A 446 -29.40 -18.86 -18.58
C ILE A 446 -30.44 -19.15 -17.49
N VAL A 447 -31.23 -18.14 -17.09
CA VAL A 447 -32.23 -18.29 -16.02
C VAL A 447 -33.32 -19.28 -16.41
N ALA A 448 -33.81 -19.22 -17.65
CA ALA A 448 -34.83 -20.14 -18.15
C ALA A 448 -34.30 -21.57 -18.36
N GLY A 449 -32.98 -21.79 -18.32
CA GLY A 449 -32.38 -23.09 -18.62
C GLY A 449 -32.63 -23.53 -20.06
N GLN A 450 -32.72 -22.57 -20.99
CA GLN A 450 -33.13 -22.82 -22.37
C GLN A 450 -31.99 -22.58 -23.36
N GLY A 451 -32.12 -23.19 -24.53
CA GLY A 451 -31.16 -23.05 -25.61
C GLY A 451 -29.89 -23.86 -25.38
N ILE A 452 -29.01 -23.78 -26.37
CA ILE A 452 -27.82 -24.62 -26.49
C ILE A 452 -26.86 -24.44 -25.31
N ALA A 453 -26.80 -23.22 -24.75
CA ALA A 453 -25.93 -22.90 -23.62
C ALA A 453 -26.65 -22.79 -22.26
N GLY A 454 -27.94 -22.43 -22.23
CA GLY A 454 -28.70 -22.38 -20.98
C GLY A 454 -29.12 -23.75 -20.46
N GLY A 455 -29.34 -24.73 -21.36
CA GLY A 455 -29.77 -26.09 -21.01
C GLY A 455 -28.89 -26.80 -19.98
N PRO A 456 -27.56 -26.94 -20.20
CA PRO A 456 -26.69 -27.65 -19.27
C PRO A 456 -26.22 -26.80 -18.08
N PHE A 457 -26.46 -25.48 -18.07
CA PHE A 457 -25.93 -24.53 -17.09
C PHE A 457 -26.20 -24.98 -15.64
N TRP A 458 -27.46 -25.22 -15.28
CA TRP A 458 -27.83 -25.55 -13.89
C TRP A 458 -27.28 -26.90 -13.41
N LEU A 459 -27.16 -27.88 -14.30
CA LEU A 459 -26.53 -29.17 -13.99
C LEU A 459 -25.04 -28.98 -13.65
N ILE A 460 -24.36 -28.18 -14.46
CA ILE A 460 -22.94 -27.84 -14.27
C ILE A 460 -22.76 -26.97 -13.02
N THR A 461 -23.66 -26.02 -12.75
CA THR A 461 -23.65 -25.22 -11.51
C THR A 461 -23.77 -26.12 -10.28
N GLY A 462 -24.73 -27.05 -10.28
CA GLY A 462 -24.89 -27.99 -9.18
C GLY A 462 -23.65 -28.84 -8.94
N TRP A 463 -23.05 -29.37 -10.01
CA TRP A 463 -21.79 -30.10 -9.92
C TRP A 463 -20.63 -29.21 -9.45
N THR A 464 -20.52 -27.98 -9.94
CA THR A 464 -19.45 -27.04 -9.54
C THR A 464 -19.51 -26.74 -8.04
N ILE A 465 -20.70 -26.61 -7.46
CA ILE A 465 -20.86 -26.41 -6.02
C ILE A 465 -20.40 -27.66 -5.25
N VAL A 466 -20.86 -28.85 -5.66
CA VAL A 466 -20.47 -30.12 -5.02
C VAL A 466 -18.97 -30.36 -5.12
N TRP A 467 -18.41 -30.19 -6.31
CA TRP A 467 -16.97 -30.22 -6.58
C TRP A 467 -16.21 -29.30 -5.63
N THR A 468 -16.60 -28.02 -5.59
CA THR A 468 -15.93 -27.00 -4.79
C THR A 468 -15.95 -27.35 -3.31
N LEU A 469 -17.11 -27.77 -2.79
CA LEU A 469 -17.26 -28.12 -1.38
C LEU A 469 -16.45 -29.36 -1.03
N LEU A 470 -16.58 -30.44 -1.80
CA LEU A 470 -15.93 -31.72 -1.49
C LEU A 470 -14.42 -31.66 -1.69
N ALA A 471 -13.94 -31.17 -2.84
CA ALA A 471 -12.51 -31.11 -3.15
C ALA A 471 -11.76 -30.15 -2.22
N THR A 472 -12.34 -28.97 -1.94
CA THR A 472 -11.70 -28.00 -1.04
C THR A 472 -11.74 -28.48 0.41
N SER A 473 -12.88 -28.98 0.90
CA SER A 473 -12.96 -29.46 2.28
C SER A 473 -12.02 -30.64 2.52
N LEU A 474 -11.88 -31.53 1.53
CA LEU A 474 -10.93 -32.64 1.60
C LEU A 474 -9.48 -32.15 1.65
N ALA A 475 -9.10 -31.21 0.78
CA ALA A 475 -7.77 -30.60 0.80
C ALA A 475 -7.47 -29.88 2.14
N ILE A 476 -8.45 -29.14 2.65
CA ILE A 476 -8.34 -28.44 3.94
C ILE A 476 -8.15 -29.46 5.06
N PHE A 477 -9.01 -30.47 5.12
CA PHE A 477 -8.97 -31.50 6.16
C PHE A 477 -7.62 -32.21 6.18
N ILE A 478 -7.15 -32.70 5.03
CA ILE A 478 -5.87 -33.42 4.93
C ILE A 478 -4.72 -32.48 5.29
N GLY A 479 -4.64 -31.29 4.70
CA GLY A 479 -3.54 -30.37 4.94
C GLY A 479 -3.47 -29.88 6.39
N PHE A 480 -4.62 -29.61 7.00
CA PHE A 480 -4.74 -29.23 8.40
C PHE A 480 -4.34 -30.38 9.33
N ALA A 481 -4.82 -31.60 9.08
CA ALA A 481 -4.45 -32.78 9.86
C ALA A 481 -2.94 -33.06 9.78
N LEU A 482 -2.35 -33.02 8.58
CA LEU A 482 -0.91 -33.17 8.39
C LEU A 482 -0.11 -32.08 9.11
N ALA A 483 -0.60 -30.83 9.10
CA ALA A 483 0.07 -29.71 9.77
C ALA A 483 0.09 -29.91 11.28
N LEU A 484 -1.03 -30.30 11.89
CA LEU A 484 -1.10 -30.60 13.31
C LEU A 484 -0.19 -31.78 13.69
N LEU A 485 -0.20 -32.85 12.90
CA LEU A 485 0.64 -34.03 13.14
C LEU A 485 2.12 -33.67 13.14
N VAL A 486 2.60 -32.97 12.12
CA VAL A 486 4.02 -32.61 11.98
C VAL A 486 4.45 -31.54 12.99
N ASN A 487 3.52 -30.71 13.44
CA ASN A 487 3.83 -29.70 14.44
C ASN A 487 4.11 -30.31 15.82
N GLN A 488 3.56 -31.48 16.12
CA GLN A 488 3.69 -32.11 17.43
C GLN A 488 5.14 -32.49 17.77
N ASP A 489 5.61 -32.16 18.98
CA ASP A 489 7.01 -32.35 19.39
C ASP A 489 7.47 -33.81 19.49
N ARG A 490 6.53 -34.73 19.61
CA ARG A 490 6.80 -36.18 19.65
C ARG A 490 7.17 -36.77 18.28
N VAL A 491 6.95 -36.06 17.18
CA VAL A 491 7.27 -36.56 15.83
C VAL A 491 8.76 -36.45 15.57
N LEU A 492 9.44 -37.60 15.48
CA LEU A 492 10.83 -37.70 15.05
C LEU A 492 10.93 -37.46 13.54
N GLY A 493 11.99 -36.78 13.09
CA GLY A 493 12.23 -36.57 11.67
C GLY A 493 11.29 -35.54 10.99
N LYS A 494 10.77 -34.54 11.72
CA LYS A 494 9.85 -33.50 11.19
C LYS A 494 10.25 -32.93 9.83
N ARG A 495 11.56 -32.71 9.59
CA ARG A 495 12.07 -32.18 8.32
C ARG A 495 11.75 -33.08 7.14
N PHE A 496 11.91 -34.39 7.30
CA PHE A 496 11.64 -35.38 6.26
C PHE A 496 10.15 -35.39 5.88
N PHE A 497 9.26 -35.47 6.88
CA PHE A 497 7.81 -35.43 6.66
C PHE A 497 7.35 -34.11 6.04
N ARG A 498 7.88 -32.96 6.48
CA ARG A 498 7.60 -31.65 5.85
C ARG A 498 7.96 -31.66 4.37
N THR A 499 9.13 -32.17 4.01
CA THR A 499 9.54 -32.25 2.61
C THR A 499 8.56 -33.09 1.80
N ILE A 500 8.21 -34.30 2.27
CA ILE A 500 7.28 -35.20 1.56
C ILE A 500 5.91 -34.56 1.37
N TYR A 501 5.34 -33.97 2.41
CA TYR A 501 3.99 -33.38 2.33
C TYR A 501 3.94 -32.11 1.46
N LEU A 502 5.08 -31.48 1.19
CA LEU A 502 5.20 -30.35 0.27
C LEU A 502 5.44 -30.77 -1.18
N LEU A 503 5.89 -32.01 -1.43
CA LEU A 503 6.19 -32.50 -2.79
C LEU A 503 5.05 -32.31 -3.80
N PRO A 504 3.76 -32.57 -3.47
CA PRO A 504 2.67 -32.41 -4.44
C PRO A 504 2.55 -30.97 -4.97
N TRP A 505 2.95 -29.97 -4.18
CA TRP A 505 2.96 -28.57 -4.59
C TRP A 505 4.29 -28.14 -5.21
N ALA A 506 5.40 -28.82 -4.88
CA ALA A 506 6.72 -28.56 -5.47
C ALA A 506 6.80 -28.97 -6.94
N VAL A 507 6.06 -30.00 -7.34
CA VAL A 507 5.97 -30.44 -8.74
C VAL A 507 4.89 -29.63 -9.47
N PRO A 508 5.15 -29.11 -10.68
CA PRO A 508 4.15 -28.38 -11.45
C PRO A 508 2.87 -29.19 -11.68
N ALA A 509 1.74 -28.63 -11.24
CA ALA A 509 0.45 -29.34 -11.21
C ALA A 509 0.03 -29.90 -12.58
N PHE A 510 0.32 -29.20 -13.69
CA PHE A 510 -0.10 -29.65 -15.02
C PHE A 510 0.51 -31.01 -15.40
N ILE A 511 1.80 -31.24 -15.12
CA ILE A 511 2.47 -32.52 -15.39
C ILE A 511 1.85 -33.61 -14.52
N THR A 512 1.64 -33.30 -13.24
CA THR A 512 1.08 -34.25 -12.28
C THR A 512 -0.34 -34.68 -12.67
N ILE A 513 -1.20 -33.73 -13.07
CA ILE A 513 -2.57 -34.02 -13.50
C ILE A 513 -2.57 -34.88 -14.77
N MET A 514 -1.75 -34.55 -15.76
CA MET A 514 -1.62 -35.33 -16.99
C MET A 514 -1.05 -36.73 -16.72
N PHE A 515 -0.10 -36.85 -15.79
CA PHE A 515 0.45 -38.14 -15.37
C PHE A 515 -0.64 -39.04 -14.76
N PHE A 516 -1.44 -38.50 -13.82
CA PHE A 516 -2.58 -39.24 -13.27
C PHE A 516 -3.67 -39.53 -14.32
N SER A 517 -3.87 -38.65 -15.30
CA SER A 517 -4.77 -38.91 -16.43
C SER A 517 -4.37 -40.17 -17.23
N ILE A 518 -3.07 -40.40 -17.41
CA ILE A 518 -2.54 -41.60 -18.07
C ILE A 518 -2.69 -42.82 -17.15
N LEU A 519 -2.35 -42.68 -15.87
CA LEU A 519 -2.45 -43.78 -14.91
C LEU A 519 -3.88 -44.30 -14.71
N PHE A 520 -4.86 -43.41 -14.80
CA PHE A 520 -6.29 -43.73 -14.72
C PHE A 520 -6.95 -43.96 -16.10
N SER A 521 -6.16 -44.09 -17.17
CA SER A 521 -6.68 -44.56 -18.47
C SER A 521 -7.26 -45.97 -18.34
N PRO A 522 -8.13 -46.43 -19.27
CA PRO A 522 -8.76 -47.74 -19.15
C PRO A 522 -7.77 -48.91 -19.03
N GLN A 523 -6.60 -48.80 -19.66
CA GLN A 523 -5.47 -49.74 -19.57
C GLN A 523 -4.33 -49.22 -18.67
N GLY A 524 -4.59 -48.17 -17.89
CA GLY A 524 -3.60 -47.54 -17.05
C GLY A 524 -3.26 -48.40 -15.83
N PRO A 525 -2.01 -48.33 -15.31
CA PRO A 525 -1.57 -49.14 -14.19
C PRO A 525 -2.45 -49.03 -12.93
N LEU A 526 -2.97 -47.83 -12.62
CA LEU A 526 -3.83 -47.64 -11.46
C LEU A 526 -5.22 -48.24 -11.67
N THR A 527 -5.78 -48.11 -12.88
CA THR A 527 -7.06 -48.74 -13.22
C THR A 527 -6.97 -50.27 -13.13
N ILE A 528 -5.89 -50.86 -13.66
CA ILE A 528 -5.65 -52.31 -13.58
C ILE A 528 -5.48 -52.74 -12.11
N ALA A 529 -4.65 -52.02 -11.35
CA ALA A 529 -4.42 -52.33 -9.94
C ALA A 529 -5.71 -52.27 -9.10
N LEU A 530 -6.56 -51.26 -9.32
CA LEU A 530 -7.84 -51.15 -8.62
C LEU A 530 -8.81 -52.26 -8.99
N ASN A 531 -8.89 -52.63 -10.27
CA ASN A 531 -9.74 -53.74 -10.71
C ASN A 531 -9.29 -55.08 -10.12
N ASN A 532 -7.98 -55.33 -10.09
CA ASN A 532 -7.42 -56.54 -9.46
C ASN A 532 -7.70 -56.57 -7.95
N LEU A 533 -7.55 -55.43 -7.25
CA LEU A 533 -7.82 -55.32 -5.82
C LEU A 533 -9.29 -55.58 -5.48
N LEU A 534 -10.21 -55.13 -6.33
CA LEU A 534 -11.66 -55.28 -6.15
C LEU A 534 -12.20 -56.62 -6.67
N GLY A 535 -11.36 -57.47 -7.26
CA GLY A 535 -11.78 -58.75 -7.84
C GLY A 535 -12.55 -58.61 -9.16
N ASN A 536 -12.49 -57.45 -9.81
CA ASN A 536 -13.19 -57.17 -11.06
C ASN A 536 -12.40 -57.70 -12.26
N THR A 537 -12.37 -59.02 -12.43
CA THR A 537 -11.63 -59.70 -13.50
C THR A 537 -12.43 -59.89 -14.79
N ASN A 538 -13.76 -59.70 -14.75
CA ASN A 538 -14.61 -59.76 -15.93
C ASN A 538 -14.63 -58.40 -16.64
N PRO A 539 -14.53 -58.36 -18.00
CA PRO A 539 -14.60 -57.10 -18.75
C PRO A 539 -15.88 -56.28 -18.53
N ALA A 540 -16.99 -56.93 -18.16
CA ALA A 540 -18.27 -56.28 -17.85
C ALA A 540 -18.28 -55.56 -16.49
N ASP A 541 -17.50 -56.05 -15.52
CA ASP A 541 -17.42 -55.52 -14.15
C ASP A 541 -16.21 -54.59 -13.97
N MET A 542 -15.39 -54.43 -15.01
CA MET A 542 -14.17 -53.65 -14.97
C MET A 542 -14.49 -52.16 -14.79
N LEU A 543 -13.97 -51.56 -13.72
CA LEU A 543 -14.08 -50.14 -13.45
C LEU A 543 -13.37 -49.36 -14.55
N ASN A 544 -14.17 -48.67 -15.37
CA ASN A 544 -13.66 -47.72 -16.33
C ASN A 544 -13.79 -46.29 -15.77
N ILE A 545 -12.77 -45.91 -14.97
CA ILE A 545 -12.76 -44.69 -14.17
C ILE A 545 -13.00 -43.44 -15.03
N LYS A 546 -12.32 -43.31 -16.18
CA LYS A 546 -12.43 -42.14 -17.08
C LYS A 546 -13.68 -42.12 -17.96
N HIS A 547 -14.38 -43.25 -18.10
CA HIS A 547 -15.61 -43.34 -18.89
C HIS A 547 -16.89 -43.37 -18.04
N THR A 548 -16.75 -43.43 -16.72
CA THR A 548 -17.88 -43.39 -15.78
C THR A 548 -17.90 -42.05 -15.05
N THR A 549 -19.05 -41.35 -15.09
CA THR A 549 -19.23 -40.04 -14.45
C THR A 549 -18.81 -40.05 -12.97
N TRP A 550 -19.31 -41.01 -12.19
CA TRP A 550 -18.99 -41.08 -10.76
C TRP A 550 -17.52 -41.39 -10.48
N GLY A 551 -16.93 -42.33 -11.24
CA GLY A 551 -15.52 -42.69 -11.10
C GLY A 551 -14.59 -41.51 -11.40
N THR A 552 -14.85 -40.80 -12.50
CA THR A 552 -14.06 -39.60 -12.87
C THR A 552 -14.20 -38.51 -11.81
N ARG A 553 -15.44 -38.22 -11.35
CA ARG A 553 -15.71 -37.22 -10.31
C ARG A 553 -14.98 -37.52 -9.00
N ALA A 554 -15.00 -38.77 -8.55
CA ALA A 554 -14.31 -39.20 -7.33
C ALA A 554 -12.79 -39.03 -7.43
N VAL A 555 -12.19 -39.47 -8.54
CA VAL A 555 -10.74 -39.34 -8.75
C VAL A 555 -10.31 -37.87 -8.83
N LEU A 556 -11.08 -37.01 -9.50
CA LEU A 556 -10.80 -35.58 -9.54
C LEU A 556 -10.80 -34.99 -8.12
N ILE A 557 -11.79 -35.35 -7.27
CA ILE A 557 -11.89 -34.84 -5.89
C ILE A 557 -10.68 -35.30 -5.07
N MET A 558 -10.30 -36.57 -5.18
CA MET A 558 -9.13 -37.13 -4.48
C MET A 558 -7.83 -36.49 -4.94
N LEU A 559 -7.67 -36.30 -6.26
CA LEU A 559 -6.49 -35.67 -6.84
C LEU A 559 -6.35 -34.21 -6.38
N GLN A 560 -7.45 -33.45 -6.38
CA GLN A 560 -7.45 -32.08 -5.85
C GLN A 560 -7.25 -32.04 -4.34
N GLY A 561 -7.82 -33.00 -3.59
CA GLY A 561 -7.58 -33.17 -2.17
C GLY A 561 -6.09 -33.33 -1.88
N TRP A 562 -5.41 -34.20 -2.64
CA TRP A 562 -3.97 -34.42 -2.51
C TRP A 562 -3.14 -33.20 -2.92
N LEU A 563 -3.35 -32.64 -4.12
CA LEU A 563 -2.61 -31.45 -4.59
C LEU A 563 -2.82 -30.22 -3.70
N GLY A 564 -4.08 -29.96 -3.33
CA GLY A 564 -4.47 -28.81 -2.50
C GLY A 564 -3.99 -28.95 -1.05
N SER A 565 -3.92 -30.18 -0.53
CA SER A 565 -3.50 -30.41 0.87
C SER A 565 -2.11 -29.88 1.17
N SER A 566 -1.18 -29.92 0.22
CA SER A 566 0.18 -29.41 0.39
C SER A 566 0.24 -27.90 0.60
N TYR A 567 -0.59 -27.15 -0.13
CA TYR A 567 -0.71 -25.70 0.08
C TYR A 567 -1.31 -25.39 1.45
N ILE A 568 -2.41 -26.06 1.81
CA ILE A 568 -3.04 -25.90 3.13
C ILE A 568 -2.05 -26.26 4.24
N PHE A 569 -1.31 -27.36 4.08
CA PHE A 569 -0.28 -27.81 5.01
C PHE A 569 0.79 -26.74 5.22
N LEU A 570 1.31 -26.16 4.14
CA LEU A 570 2.31 -25.09 4.19
C LEU A 570 1.78 -23.87 4.94
N LEU A 571 0.57 -23.44 4.57
CA LEU A 571 -0.12 -22.30 5.17
C LEU A 571 -0.34 -22.51 6.68
N CYS A 572 -0.93 -23.63 7.06
CA CYS A 572 -1.20 -23.95 8.46
C CYS A 572 0.10 -24.07 9.27
N THR A 573 1.13 -24.70 8.70
CA THR A 573 2.45 -24.83 9.34
C THR A 573 3.13 -23.48 9.54
N GLY A 574 2.96 -22.53 8.62
CA GLY A 574 3.45 -21.15 8.77
C GLY A 574 2.77 -20.41 9.93
N ILE A 575 1.44 -20.52 10.03
CA ILE A 575 0.66 -19.91 11.11
C ILE A 575 1.00 -20.54 12.46
N LEU A 576 1.11 -21.87 12.53
CA LEU A 576 1.47 -22.60 13.76
C LEU A 576 2.82 -22.14 14.32
N GLN A 577 3.77 -21.75 13.46
CA GLN A 577 5.07 -21.22 13.89
C GLN A 577 5.00 -19.81 14.48
N GLY A 578 3.91 -19.07 14.22
CA GLY A 578 3.69 -17.73 14.78
C GLY A 578 3.02 -17.72 16.15
N ILE A 579 2.50 -18.86 16.63
CA ILE A 579 1.90 -18.96 17.97
C ILE A 579 3.01 -18.91 19.02
N SER A 580 2.95 -17.95 19.96
CA SER A 580 3.97 -17.83 21.02
C SER A 580 4.04 -19.10 21.87
N LYS A 581 5.26 -19.47 22.26
CA LYS A 581 5.52 -20.61 23.15
C LYS A 581 5.02 -20.36 24.57
N ASP A 582 5.01 -19.09 25.00
CA ASP A 582 4.57 -18.69 26.33
C ASP A 582 3.13 -19.15 26.63
N LEU A 583 2.27 -19.23 25.60
CA LEU A 583 0.90 -19.75 25.75
C LEU A 583 0.88 -21.24 26.09
N TYR A 584 1.80 -22.02 25.53
CA TYR A 584 1.91 -23.45 25.80
C TYR A 584 2.57 -23.71 27.15
N GLU A 585 3.57 -22.92 27.52
CA GLU A 585 4.23 -22.98 28.84
C GLU A 585 3.27 -22.60 29.97
N ALA A 586 2.48 -21.52 29.80
CA ALA A 586 1.45 -21.15 30.76
C ALA A 586 0.39 -22.26 30.93
N ALA A 587 -0.05 -22.86 29.83
CA ALA A 587 -1.00 -23.96 29.88
C ALA A 587 -0.42 -25.22 30.55
N GLU A 588 0.87 -25.49 30.39
CA GLU A 588 1.56 -26.59 31.08
C GLU A 588 1.65 -26.33 32.59
N ILE A 589 1.90 -25.08 33.01
CA ILE A 589 1.86 -24.67 34.43
C ILE A 589 0.45 -24.88 35.02
N ASP A 590 -0.60 -24.59 34.25
CA ASP A 590 -2.01 -24.84 34.61
C ASP A 590 -2.40 -26.33 34.56
N GLY A 591 -1.46 -27.23 34.26
CA GLY A 591 -1.68 -28.69 34.23
C GLY A 591 -2.38 -29.20 32.97
N ALA A 592 -2.42 -28.41 31.88
CA ALA A 592 -3.04 -28.84 30.63
C ALA A 592 -2.20 -29.90 29.90
N THR A 593 -2.83 -31.02 29.56
CA THR A 593 -2.25 -32.07 28.71
C THR A 593 -2.08 -31.61 27.26
N GLY A 594 -1.18 -32.24 26.50
CA GLY A 594 -0.95 -31.87 25.09
C GLY A 594 -2.18 -31.94 24.17
N PHE A 595 -3.16 -32.81 24.47
CA PHE A 595 -4.44 -32.83 23.75
C PHE A 595 -5.32 -31.63 24.14
N GLN A 596 -5.35 -31.26 25.43
CA GLN A 596 -6.05 -30.06 25.89
C GLN A 596 -5.45 -28.80 25.27
N GLN A 597 -4.11 -28.69 25.21
CA GLN A 597 -3.40 -27.60 24.52
C GLN A 597 -3.77 -27.57 23.04
N THR A 598 -3.76 -28.72 22.34
CA THR A 598 -4.12 -28.78 20.92
C THR A 598 -5.58 -28.34 20.68
N ARG A 599 -6.53 -28.83 21.49
CA ARG A 599 -7.96 -28.56 21.33
C ARG A 599 -8.38 -27.15 21.73
N HIS A 600 -7.79 -26.59 22.78
CA HIS A 600 -8.21 -25.30 23.36
C HIS A 600 -7.33 -24.11 22.97
N ILE A 601 -6.08 -24.36 22.55
CA ILE A 601 -5.15 -23.30 22.14
C ILE A 601 -4.87 -23.40 20.65
N THR A 602 -4.28 -24.50 20.20
CA THR A 602 -3.76 -24.62 18.83
C THR A 602 -4.86 -24.57 17.77
N ILE A 603 -5.88 -25.42 17.86
CA ILE A 603 -6.96 -25.50 16.86
C ILE A 603 -7.75 -24.19 16.78
N PRO A 604 -8.21 -23.58 17.89
CA PRO A 604 -8.95 -22.32 17.82
C PRO A 604 -8.13 -21.17 17.23
N LEU A 605 -6.87 -20.99 17.65
CA LEU A 605 -5.99 -19.95 17.11
C LEU A 605 -5.67 -20.18 15.63
N LEU A 606 -5.41 -21.43 15.25
CA LEU A 606 -5.14 -21.79 13.86
C LEU A 606 -6.37 -21.55 12.99
N LEU A 607 -7.56 -21.98 13.40
CA LEU A 607 -8.81 -21.73 12.66
C LEU A 607 -9.12 -20.25 12.56
N TYR A 608 -8.89 -19.47 13.62
CA TYR A 608 -9.10 -18.03 13.62
C TYR A 608 -8.26 -17.32 12.55
N GLN A 609 -6.98 -17.67 12.45
CA GLN A 609 -6.05 -17.08 11.48
C GLN A 609 -6.19 -17.65 10.07
N THR A 610 -6.54 -18.94 9.94
CA THR A 610 -6.65 -19.61 8.63
C THR A 610 -8.00 -19.39 7.96
N ALA A 611 -9.09 -19.18 8.70
CA ALA A 611 -10.45 -19.11 8.16
C ALA A 611 -10.62 -18.12 6.99
N PRO A 612 -10.09 -16.88 7.04
CA PRO A 612 -10.16 -15.96 5.90
C PRO A 612 -9.47 -16.51 4.64
N LEU A 613 -8.34 -17.21 4.83
CA LEU A 613 -7.55 -17.77 3.73
C LEU A 613 -8.23 -18.99 3.10
N MET A 614 -9.02 -19.73 3.88
CA MET A 614 -9.80 -20.87 3.38
C MET A 614 -10.89 -20.43 2.39
N ILE A 615 -11.48 -19.25 2.55
CA ILE A 615 -12.45 -18.68 1.59
C ILE A 615 -11.81 -18.52 0.21
N GLY A 616 -10.54 -18.09 0.18
CA GLY A 616 -9.76 -18.02 -1.06
C GLY A 616 -9.59 -19.38 -1.74
N GLN A 617 -9.46 -20.45 -0.97
CA GLN A 617 -9.33 -21.82 -1.49
C GLN A 617 -10.63 -22.34 -2.11
N TYR A 618 -11.79 -22.04 -1.52
CA TYR A 618 -13.08 -22.34 -2.15
C TYR A 618 -13.24 -21.55 -3.45
N THR A 619 -12.85 -20.27 -3.47
CA THR A 619 -12.88 -19.43 -4.68
C THR A 619 -11.97 -19.98 -5.79
N PHE A 620 -10.79 -20.47 -5.41
CA PHE A 620 -9.84 -21.11 -6.33
C PHE A 620 -10.42 -22.38 -6.94
N ASN A 621 -10.94 -23.31 -6.13
CA ASN A 621 -11.47 -24.59 -6.63
C ASN A 621 -12.74 -24.44 -7.47
N PHE A 622 -13.56 -23.44 -7.18
CA PHE A 622 -14.71 -23.09 -8.01
C PHE A 622 -14.29 -22.80 -9.46
N ASN A 623 -13.11 -22.21 -9.65
CA ASN A 623 -12.57 -21.83 -10.96
C ASN A 623 -11.34 -22.67 -11.38
N ASN A 624 -11.20 -23.89 -10.85
CA ASN A 624 -10.03 -24.74 -11.14
C ASN A 624 -10.14 -25.42 -12.51
N PHE A 625 -9.96 -24.62 -13.56
CA PHE A 625 -10.02 -25.07 -14.95
C PHE A 625 -9.02 -26.19 -15.26
N SER A 626 -7.77 -26.02 -14.80
CA SER A 626 -6.64 -26.85 -15.20
C SER A 626 -6.84 -28.33 -14.84
N ILE A 627 -7.37 -28.64 -13.66
CA ILE A 627 -7.55 -30.05 -13.25
C ILE A 627 -8.60 -30.77 -14.10
N ILE A 628 -9.70 -30.08 -14.45
CA ILE A 628 -10.76 -30.67 -15.26
C ILE A 628 -10.29 -30.84 -16.71
N TYR A 629 -9.70 -29.78 -17.29
CA TYR A 629 -9.28 -29.78 -18.67
C TYR A 629 -8.16 -30.79 -18.95
N LEU A 630 -7.12 -30.80 -18.11
CA LEU A 630 -5.95 -31.66 -18.31
C LEU A 630 -6.20 -33.14 -17.94
N PHE A 631 -7.15 -33.43 -17.05
CA PHE A 631 -7.43 -34.81 -16.67
C PHE A 631 -8.19 -35.56 -17.78
N ASN A 632 -9.28 -35.01 -18.30
CA ASN A 632 -10.04 -35.67 -19.37
C ASN A 632 -10.92 -34.71 -20.19
N GLY A 633 -10.62 -33.41 -20.19
CA GLY A 633 -11.38 -32.42 -20.95
C GLY A 633 -12.84 -32.28 -20.52
N GLY A 634 -13.18 -32.57 -19.26
CA GLY A 634 -14.54 -32.47 -18.71
C GLY A 634 -15.46 -33.66 -19.00
N GLY A 635 -14.94 -34.73 -19.61
CA GLY A 635 -15.71 -35.96 -19.87
C GLY A 635 -16.06 -36.76 -18.60
N PRO A 636 -16.77 -37.89 -18.71
CA PRO A 636 -17.42 -38.44 -19.91
C PRO A 636 -18.44 -37.49 -20.54
N PHE A 637 -18.74 -37.67 -21.82
CA PHE A 637 -19.77 -36.87 -22.51
C PHE A 637 -21.09 -37.64 -22.52
N GLU A 638 -22.16 -36.99 -22.05
CA GLU A 638 -23.52 -37.55 -22.03
C GLU A 638 -24.46 -36.57 -22.75
N PRO A 639 -24.52 -36.61 -24.10
CA PRO A 639 -25.24 -35.63 -24.91
C PRO A 639 -26.73 -35.51 -24.59
N SER A 640 -27.35 -36.60 -24.14
CA SER A 640 -28.76 -36.62 -23.73
C SER A 640 -29.06 -35.73 -22.51
N LYS A 641 -28.07 -35.47 -21.65
CA LYS A 641 -28.23 -34.66 -20.43
C LYS A 641 -27.53 -33.31 -20.50
N TYR A 642 -26.33 -33.26 -21.08
CA TYR A 642 -25.48 -32.06 -21.08
C TYR A 642 -25.40 -31.38 -22.46
N GLY A 643 -26.12 -31.91 -23.45
CA GLY A 643 -26.01 -31.47 -24.84
C GLY A 643 -24.63 -31.78 -25.43
N ASN A 644 -24.37 -31.24 -26.63
CA ASN A 644 -23.13 -31.51 -27.35
C ASN A 644 -21.94 -30.64 -26.92
N MET A 645 -22.11 -29.79 -25.91
CA MET A 645 -21.13 -28.73 -25.57
C MET A 645 -20.54 -28.83 -24.16
N ALA A 646 -21.04 -29.75 -23.34
CA ALA A 646 -20.54 -29.99 -22.00
C ALA A 646 -20.40 -31.49 -21.72
N GLY A 647 -19.42 -31.83 -20.88
CA GLY A 647 -19.25 -33.15 -20.31
C GLY A 647 -19.69 -33.20 -18.84
N THR A 648 -19.76 -34.40 -18.28
CA THR A 648 -20.34 -34.63 -16.96
C THR A 648 -19.45 -34.17 -15.80
N THR A 649 -18.17 -33.87 -16.04
CA THR A 649 -17.26 -33.34 -15.02
C THR A 649 -16.88 -31.88 -15.22
N ASP A 650 -17.40 -31.24 -16.27
CA ASP A 650 -17.19 -29.82 -16.48
C ASP A 650 -17.68 -29.02 -15.28
N ILE A 651 -16.83 -28.11 -14.83
CA ILE A 651 -17.21 -27.04 -13.91
C ILE A 651 -17.51 -25.78 -14.72
N LEU A 652 -18.13 -24.78 -14.10
CA LEU A 652 -18.57 -23.58 -14.80
C LEU A 652 -17.47 -22.91 -15.65
N ILE A 653 -16.23 -22.84 -15.16
CA ILE A 653 -15.12 -22.25 -15.93
C ILE A 653 -14.69 -23.10 -17.14
N SER A 654 -14.68 -24.44 -17.02
CA SER A 654 -14.34 -25.31 -18.16
C SER A 654 -15.46 -25.32 -19.20
N TYR A 655 -16.70 -25.20 -18.74
CA TYR A 655 -17.85 -25.00 -19.60
C TYR A 655 -17.81 -23.66 -20.35
N ILE A 656 -17.54 -22.55 -19.65
CA ILE A 656 -17.35 -21.23 -20.27
C ILE A 656 -16.26 -21.32 -21.35
N TYR A 657 -15.12 -21.96 -21.05
CA TYR A 657 -14.04 -22.14 -22.02
C TYR A 657 -14.49 -22.90 -23.28
N LYS A 658 -15.27 -23.97 -23.13
CA LYS A 658 -15.83 -24.70 -24.28
C LYS A 658 -16.78 -23.83 -25.09
N LEU A 659 -17.65 -23.06 -24.42
CA LEU A 659 -18.56 -22.15 -25.11
C LEU A 659 -17.80 -21.08 -25.89
N THR A 660 -16.80 -20.44 -25.27
CA THR A 660 -16.15 -19.26 -25.83
C THR A 660 -15.02 -19.61 -26.80
N ILE A 661 -14.08 -20.44 -26.37
CA ILE A 661 -12.86 -20.72 -27.14
C ILE A 661 -13.11 -21.80 -28.21
N GLN A 662 -13.86 -22.85 -27.87
CA GLN A 662 -14.09 -23.96 -28.83
C GLN A 662 -15.28 -23.70 -29.75
N ASN A 663 -16.36 -23.12 -29.21
CA ASN A 663 -17.63 -22.97 -29.93
C ASN A 663 -17.98 -21.52 -30.27
N GLN A 664 -17.15 -20.54 -29.93
CA GLN A 664 -17.32 -19.12 -30.30
C GLN A 664 -18.60 -18.40 -29.79
N TYR A 665 -19.27 -18.94 -28.77
CA TYR A 665 -20.42 -18.34 -28.10
C TYR A 665 -19.99 -17.31 -27.03
N GLN A 666 -19.46 -16.17 -27.47
CA GLN A 666 -18.84 -15.17 -26.58
C GLN A 666 -19.84 -14.40 -25.73
N GLY A 667 -21.00 -14.03 -26.29
CA GLY A 667 -22.05 -13.27 -25.60
C GLY A 667 -22.59 -14.03 -24.40
N ILE A 668 -23.12 -15.23 -24.63
CA ILE A 668 -23.65 -16.06 -23.54
C ILE A 668 -22.55 -16.59 -22.61
N GLY A 669 -21.36 -16.91 -23.11
CA GLY A 669 -20.22 -17.27 -22.25
C GLY A 669 -19.79 -16.14 -21.32
N SER A 670 -19.80 -14.90 -21.80
CA SER A 670 -19.55 -13.71 -20.98
C SER A 670 -20.68 -13.47 -19.98
N ALA A 671 -21.94 -13.68 -20.35
CA ALA A 671 -23.08 -13.58 -19.43
C ALA A 671 -23.00 -14.60 -18.29
N ILE A 672 -22.66 -15.86 -18.59
CA ILE A 672 -22.39 -16.88 -17.58
C ILE A 672 -21.24 -16.42 -16.67
N THR A 673 -20.14 -15.92 -17.23
CA THR A 673 -18.99 -15.41 -16.48
C THR A 673 -19.38 -14.30 -15.51
N VAL A 674 -20.22 -13.36 -15.93
CA VAL A 674 -20.72 -12.25 -15.09
C VAL A 674 -21.60 -12.78 -13.95
N VAL A 675 -22.57 -13.65 -14.25
CA VAL A 675 -23.46 -14.24 -13.23
C VAL A 675 -22.65 -15.01 -12.19
N VAL A 676 -21.72 -15.85 -12.64
CA VAL A 676 -20.85 -16.65 -11.78
C VAL A 676 -19.94 -15.76 -10.92
N SER A 677 -19.36 -14.71 -11.51
CA SER A 677 -18.52 -13.76 -10.77
C SER A 677 -19.31 -13.04 -9.67
N MET A 678 -20.53 -12.58 -9.96
CA MET A 678 -21.41 -11.98 -8.95
C MET A 678 -21.76 -12.94 -7.83
N PHE A 679 -22.07 -14.20 -8.17
CA PHE A 679 -22.35 -15.24 -7.18
C PHE A 679 -21.15 -15.49 -6.25
N ILE A 680 -19.96 -15.66 -6.82
CA ILE A 680 -18.72 -15.88 -6.04
C ILE A 680 -18.41 -14.65 -5.19
N MET A 681 -18.49 -13.44 -5.74
CA MET A 681 -18.26 -12.21 -4.98
C MET A 681 -19.22 -12.10 -3.80
N PHE A 682 -20.50 -12.43 -3.98
CA PHE A 682 -21.49 -12.43 -2.92
C PHE A 682 -21.19 -13.46 -1.83
N VAL A 683 -20.89 -14.71 -2.20
CA VAL A 683 -20.54 -15.78 -1.24
C VAL A 683 -19.26 -15.43 -0.47
N THR A 684 -18.24 -14.94 -1.17
CA THR A 684 -16.96 -14.51 -0.59
C THR A 684 -17.14 -13.31 0.34
N TRP A 685 -17.97 -12.32 -0.03
CA TRP A 685 -18.32 -11.19 0.82
C TRP A 685 -19.02 -11.64 2.11
N ILE A 686 -19.97 -12.57 2.03
CA ILE A 686 -20.61 -13.17 3.21
C ILE A 686 -19.56 -13.87 4.09
N GLY A 687 -18.68 -14.66 3.48
CA GLY A 687 -17.61 -15.39 4.19
C GLY A 687 -16.70 -14.44 4.97
N PHE A 688 -16.17 -13.41 4.29
CA PHE A 688 -15.29 -12.43 4.94
C PHE A 688 -16.02 -11.62 6.01
N SER A 689 -17.23 -11.14 5.72
CA SER A 689 -18.02 -10.32 6.66
C SER A 689 -18.42 -11.07 7.94
N ARG A 690 -18.51 -12.41 7.89
CA ARG A 690 -18.85 -13.25 9.05
C ARG A 690 -17.64 -13.76 9.83
N THR A 691 -16.42 -13.61 9.31
CA THR A 691 -15.22 -14.13 9.97
C THR A 691 -14.78 -13.20 11.11
N LYS A 692 -14.57 -13.76 12.33
CA LYS A 692 -14.19 -12.97 13.53
C LYS A 692 -12.89 -12.18 13.35
N SER A 693 -11.91 -12.76 12.65
CA SER A 693 -10.64 -12.09 12.30
C SER A 693 -10.84 -10.74 11.59
N PHE A 694 -11.87 -10.61 10.75
CA PHE A 694 -12.17 -9.35 10.05
C PHE A 694 -13.01 -8.37 10.88
N LYS A 695 -13.67 -8.85 11.95
CA LYS A 695 -14.47 -8.02 12.85
C LYS A 695 -13.62 -7.40 13.96
N GLU A 696 -12.62 -8.13 14.44
CA GLU A 696 -11.76 -7.70 15.56
C GLU A 696 -10.60 -6.80 15.13
N GLU A 697 -10.17 -6.81 13.85
CA GLU A 697 -9.24 -5.78 13.32
C GLU A 697 -9.85 -4.35 13.29
N LYS A 698 -11.16 -4.22 13.51
CA LYS A 698 -11.88 -2.93 13.56
C LYS A 698 -12.13 -2.42 14.98
N LEU A 699 -11.65 -3.13 16.01
CA LEU A 699 -11.62 -2.71 17.40
C LEU A 699 -10.17 -2.41 17.79
#